data_AF-A0A7C3X2B4-F1
#
_entry.id   AF-A0A7C3X2B4-F1
#
_cell.length_a   1.000
_cell.length_b   1.000
_cell.length_c   1.000
_cell.angle_alpha   90.00
_cell.angle_beta   90.00
_cell.angle_gamma   90.00
#
_symmetry.space_group_name_H-M   'P 1'
#
loop_
_entity.id
_entity.type
_entity.pdbx_description
1 polymer ?
#
loop_
_entity_poly.entity_id
_entity_poly.type
_entity_poly.pdbx_seq_one_letter_code
_entity_poly.pdbx_strand_id
1 'polypeptide(L)'
;MGQKRKGRVLGLSFPGEARSKPGTAFLAVLMFSFLLCGMLPTPFGSAPSRAYAAAPPRVALTFDDGYGLDHRILEFLSSQGIRATAFLIGSWAQRNPSLVKEMDALGWDICNHTQNHTPLTRVPDPQIVAELSACQSVIASLTGQHWPLFRPPGGFIDDRVRAVAAAAGYTTVMWDLDSGDSRGVEYSVAERTAFMVNASRDGSILLFHFGGKHTYELVVGVVQGLKQRGFCFVTVPELFGWKNMVRGGSSGPGMTAPTRRFLFPEGTTRRGFAEWILVFNPNPEEVVVRLDLRSGSESREREYSIPALRRLSINVNREFPGRDEVAAVLEASGEVVAERTVYFNRGSGFTGGFTSPGCTRPSVLHYFAEGAALEGFEEYLSLFNPNPGDAGAEVELVSGGTSRVQKVVVPARRRVTLGLKGLAPGAEYSLVVRSDAPLAAERSRYFVFDKLVTGGSVTAGEALPRPEWFFAEGTTREGFNTFLAVYNPCLESTWVVVHARCADGNTAEERFLLPARTRRTLSLDTMLPPGMDFVTQVRSLLPVVAERSFYFRENNVIGGDGSPGTGEPAERWYFAEGCTQDGFSEWLVLENPWKHEQEVGVSYYTENGTLEKPYLIPAEGKVVVDVSSEVGHCREVSMEVISSCGVVAERSIYFEADLGL
;
A
#
# COMPACT_ATOMS: atom_id res chain seq x y z
N MET A 1 -79.72 11.28 -17.37
CA MET A 1 -78.93 11.57 -16.15
C MET A 1 -77.61 10.79 -16.25
N GLY A 2 -76.47 11.46 -16.01
CA GLY A 2 -75.03 11.05 -16.00
C GLY A 2 -74.63 9.68 -16.59
N GLN A 3 -73.94 9.50 -17.74
CA GLN A 3 -72.73 10.08 -18.39
C GLN A 3 -71.40 9.82 -17.65
N LYS A 4 -70.30 9.36 -18.26
CA LYS A 4 -69.88 9.22 -19.68
C LYS A 4 -68.65 8.29 -19.75
N ARG A 5 -68.53 7.44 -20.78
CA ARG A 5 -67.23 6.92 -21.30
C ARG A 5 -67.26 6.92 -22.83
N LYS A 6 -66.16 7.36 -23.46
CA LYS A 6 -66.00 7.60 -24.91
C LYS A 6 -65.21 6.47 -25.57
N GLY A 7 -65.55 6.18 -26.82
CA GLY A 7 -64.76 5.40 -27.79
C GLY A 7 -64.93 5.96 -29.21
N ARG A 8 -64.19 5.35 -30.17
CA ARG A 8 -64.21 5.40 -31.67
C ARG A 8 -62.79 5.66 -32.19
N VAL A 9 -62.12 4.80 -32.97
CA VAL A 9 -62.38 3.98 -34.19
C VAL A 9 -62.33 4.76 -35.52
N LEU A 10 -61.19 4.55 -36.21
CA LEU A 10 -60.83 4.37 -37.64
C LEU A 10 -61.61 5.04 -38.79
N GLY A 11 -60.84 5.49 -39.80
CA GLY A 11 -61.28 5.65 -41.21
C GLY A 11 -60.32 6.46 -42.09
N LEU A 12 -60.00 5.94 -43.28
CA LEU A 12 -58.95 6.33 -44.24
C LEU A 12 -59.32 7.40 -45.29
N SER A 13 -58.26 7.92 -45.95
CA SER A 13 -58.10 8.27 -47.40
C SER A 13 -58.14 9.74 -47.90
N PHE A 14 -57.20 10.00 -48.84
CA PHE A 14 -56.66 11.23 -49.49
C PHE A 14 -57.46 11.69 -50.75
N PRO A 15 -57.04 12.61 -51.67
CA PRO A 15 -55.89 13.56 -51.77
C PRO A 15 -56.25 15.00 -52.27
N GLY A 16 -55.24 15.89 -52.42
CA GLY A 16 -55.34 17.12 -53.24
C GLY A 16 -54.13 18.06 -53.13
N GLU A 17 -53.29 18.09 -54.17
CA GLU A 17 -52.05 18.88 -54.31
C GLU A 17 -52.28 20.40 -54.50
N ALA A 18 -51.33 21.25 -54.06
CA ALA A 18 -50.50 22.07 -54.97
C ALA A 18 -49.57 23.07 -54.24
N ARG A 19 -48.26 22.93 -54.52
CA ARG A 19 -47.23 23.96 -54.83
C ARG A 19 -46.85 25.01 -53.77
N SER A 20 -45.63 24.89 -53.24
CA SER A 20 -44.46 25.74 -53.61
C SER A 20 -43.23 25.46 -52.71
N LYS A 21 -42.05 25.45 -53.31
CA LYS A 21 -40.69 25.51 -52.71
C LYS A 21 -39.97 26.70 -53.38
N PRO A 22 -38.80 27.22 -52.92
CA PRO A 22 -37.89 26.72 -51.89
C PRO A 22 -37.40 27.77 -50.87
N GLY A 23 -36.85 27.32 -49.74
CA GLY A 23 -36.11 28.13 -48.79
C GLY A 23 -35.33 27.23 -47.83
N THR A 24 -34.01 27.28 -47.94
CA THR A 24 -33.00 26.38 -47.37
C THR A 24 -32.96 26.34 -45.84
N ALA A 25 -33.12 25.14 -45.28
CA ALA A 25 -32.52 24.73 -44.01
C ALA A 25 -31.85 23.36 -44.24
N PHE A 26 -30.51 23.34 -44.18
CA PHE A 26 -29.70 22.14 -44.26
C PHE A 26 -29.87 21.35 -42.95
N LEU A 27 -30.61 20.25 -43.02
CA LEU A 27 -30.61 19.20 -42.00
C LEU A 27 -29.46 18.24 -42.36
N ALA A 28 -28.43 18.16 -41.51
CA ALA A 28 -27.42 17.13 -41.64
C ALA A 28 -28.07 15.76 -41.33
N VAL A 29 -28.30 14.98 -42.38
CA VAL A 29 -28.71 13.57 -42.29
C VAL A 29 -27.47 12.76 -41.93
N LEU A 30 -27.40 12.26 -40.70
CA LEU A 30 -26.49 11.18 -40.34
C LEU A 30 -27.20 9.85 -40.64
N MET A 31 -26.86 9.29 -41.80
CA MET A 31 -27.20 7.91 -42.15
C MET A 31 -26.51 6.95 -41.17
N PHE A 32 -27.29 6.32 -40.29
CA PHE A 32 -26.87 5.07 -39.66
C PHE A 32 -27.22 3.92 -40.60
N SER A 33 -26.20 3.39 -41.27
CA SER A 33 -26.28 2.13 -42.02
C SER A 33 -26.54 0.98 -41.05
N PHE A 34 -27.73 0.39 -41.12
CA PHE A 34 -28.03 -0.91 -40.53
C PHE A 34 -27.25 -1.99 -41.27
N LEU A 35 -26.07 -2.35 -40.75
CA LEU A 35 -25.44 -3.63 -41.03
C LEU A 35 -26.02 -4.65 -40.06
N LEU A 36 -26.92 -5.50 -40.58
CA LEU A 36 -27.31 -6.76 -39.94
C LEU A 36 -26.05 -7.66 -39.90
N CYS A 37 -25.25 -7.52 -38.86
CA CYS A 37 -24.24 -8.51 -38.49
C CYS A 37 -24.90 -9.41 -37.43
N GLY A 38 -24.95 -10.71 -37.69
CA GLY A 38 -25.54 -11.68 -36.77
C GLY A 38 -24.88 -11.59 -35.40
N MET A 39 -25.66 -11.18 -34.40
CA MET A 39 -25.28 -11.27 -32.99
C MET A 39 -25.24 -12.76 -32.63
N LEU A 40 -24.07 -13.37 -32.77
CA LEU A 40 -23.70 -14.47 -31.89
C LEU A 40 -23.56 -13.85 -30.49
N PRO A 41 -24.08 -14.49 -29.42
CA PRO A 41 -23.77 -14.05 -28.07
C PRO A 41 -22.25 -14.08 -27.93
N THR A 42 -21.66 -12.90 -27.71
CA THR A 42 -20.29 -12.82 -27.21
C THR A 42 -20.25 -13.64 -25.94
N PRO A 43 -19.38 -14.66 -25.80
CA PRO A 43 -19.21 -15.32 -24.52
C PRO A 43 -18.90 -14.22 -23.50
N PHE A 44 -19.56 -14.28 -22.33
CA PHE A 44 -19.21 -13.49 -21.16
C PHE A 44 -17.69 -13.44 -21.10
N GLY A 45 -17.12 -12.25 -21.30
CA GLY A 45 -15.69 -12.07 -21.21
C GLY A 45 -15.28 -12.54 -19.83
N SER A 46 -14.46 -13.59 -19.75
CA SER A 46 -13.76 -13.94 -18.53
C SER A 46 -13.16 -12.66 -17.97
N ALA A 47 -13.44 -12.34 -16.70
CA ALA A 47 -12.73 -11.27 -16.01
C ALA A 47 -11.24 -11.41 -16.34
N PRO A 48 -10.55 -10.33 -16.75
CA PRO A 48 -9.13 -10.42 -17.06
C PRO A 48 -8.46 -11.12 -15.88
N SER A 49 -7.71 -12.19 -16.15
CA SER A 49 -6.88 -12.78 -15.10
C SER A 49 -6.06 -11.65 -14.52
N ARG A 50 -5.98 -11.57 -13.19
CA ARG A 50 -5.05 -10.71 -12.45
C ARG A 50 -3.63 -11.15 -12.80
N ALA A 51 -3.23 -10.92 -14.05
CA ALA A 51 -1.88 -11.07 -14.51
C ALA A 51 -1.18 -9.89 -13.88
N TYR A 52 -0.29 -10.16 -12.93
CA TYR A 52 0.66 -9.16 -12.46
C TYR A 52 1.24 -8.49 -13.71
N ALA A 53 1.11 -7.16 -13.81
CA ALA A 53 1.90 -6.42 -14.79
C ALA A 53 3.35 -6.89 -14.66
N ALA A 54 4.05 -7.06 -15.78
CA ALA A 54 5.47 -7.34 -15.72
C ALA A 54 6.12 -6.26 -14.85
N ALA A 55 6.86 -6.67 -13.82
CA ALA A 55 7.51 -5.73 -12.90
C ALA A 55 8.29 -4.68 -13.71
N PRO A 56 8.27 -3.40 -13.29
CA PRO A 56 8.97 -2.34 -14.00
C PRO A 56 10.46 -2.69 -14.12
N PRO A 57 11.11 -2.32 -15.23
CA PRO A 57 12.54 -2.56 -15.36
C PRO A 57 13.29 -1.75 -14.30
N ARG A 58 14.19 -2.40 -13.57
CA ARG A 58 14.96 -1.82 -12.48
C ARG A 58 16.34 -1.38 -12.96
N VAL A 59 16.87 -0.32 -12.36
CA VAL A 59 18.22 0.19 -12.65
C VAL A 59 18.90 0.69 -11.38
N ALA A 60 20.20 0.42 -11.23
CA ALA A 60 21.00 0.94 -10.14
C ALA A 60 21.99 2.01 -10.60
N LEU A 61 21.93 3.19 -9.98
CA LEU A 61 22.96 4.21 -10.11
C LEU A 61 24.06 3.92 -9.11
N THR A 62 25.30 3.82 -9.59
CA THR A 62 26.46 3.54 -8.74
C THR A 62 27.55 4.58 -8.91
N PHE A 63 28.21 4.95 -7.81
CA PHE A 63 29.25 5.97 -7.76
C PHE A 63 30.51 5.42 -7.11
N ASP A 64 31.65 5.49 -7.80
CA ASP A 64 32.94 5.01 -7.30
C ASP A 64 33.79 6.13 -6.66
N ASP A 65 34.79 5.70 -5.89
CA ASP A 65 35.85 6.48 -5.24
C ASP A 65 35.43 7.28 -4.00
N GLY A 66 34.96 8.52 -4.23
CA GLY A 66 34.62 9.52 -3.22
C GLY A 66 35.33 10.88 -3.39
N TYR A 67 36.40 11.01 -4.17
CA TYR A 67 37.06 12.32 -4.33
C TYR A 67 36.23 13.30 -5.18
N GLY A 68 36.24 14.60 -4.86
CA GLY A 68 35.63 15.61 -5.71
C GLY A 68 34.11 15.52 -5.86
N LEU A 69 33.41 14.94 -4.87
CA LEU A 69 31.94 14.91 -4.81
C LEU A 69 31.32 16.28 -5.13
N ASP A 70 30.42 16.31 -6.11
CA ASP A 70 29.54 17.44 -6.37
C ASP A 70 28.24 17.25 -5.57
N HIS A 71 28.02 18.05 -4.52
CA HIS A 71 26.84 17.96 -3.65
C HIS A 71 25.51 18.06 -4.41
N ARG A 72 25.50 18.71 -5.58
CA ARG A 72 24.29 18.82 -6.41
C ARG A 72 23.74 17.45 -6.82
N ILE A 73 24.58 16.41 -6.88
CA ILE A 73 24.15 15.04 -7.16
C ILE A 73 23.29 14.50 -6.01
N LEU A 74 23.72 14.69 -4.76
CA LEU A 74 22.97 14.25 -3.57
C LEU A 74 21.63 14.99 -3.46
N GLU A 75 21.65 16.32 -3.63
CA GLU A 75 20.46 17.16 -3.62
C GLU A 75 19.47 16.76 -4.72
N PHE A 76 19.96 16.55 -5.95
CA PHE A 76 19.11 16.15 -7.07
C PHE A 76 18.49 14.78 -6.81
N LEU A 77 19.28 13.75 -6.50
CA LEU A 77 18.74 12.41 -6.29
C LEU A 77 17.76 12.36 -5.10
N SER A 78 18.07 13.06 -4.00
CA SER A 78 17.16 13.19 -2.86
C SER A 78 15.84 13.88 -3.24
N SER A 79 15.89 14.97 -4.01
CA SER A 79 14.68 15.66 -4.52
C SER A 79 13.82 14.78 -5.44
N GLN A 80 14.43 13.75 -6.02
CA GLN A 80 13.78 12.79 -6.91
C GLN A 80 13.33 11.51 -6.18
N GLY A 81 13.58 11.40 -4.87
CA GLY A 81 13.32 10.19 -4.08
C GLY A 81 14.21 9.00 -4.46
N ILE A 82 15.36 9.23 -5.11
CA ILE A 82 16.23 8.17 -5.63
C ILE A 82 17.38 7.90 -4.64
N ARG A 83 17.53 6.62 -4.29
CA ARG A 83 18.69 6.09 -3.56
C ARG A 83 19.70 5.50 -4.56
N ALA A 84 20.99 5.56 -4.21
CA ALA A 84 22.06 5.03 -5.04
C ALA A 84 23.02 4.15 -4.21
N THR A 85 23.96 3.48 -4.88
CA THR A 85 25.02 2.70 -4.23
C THR A 85 26.38 3.38 -4.44
N ALA A 86 27.07 3.73 -3.36
CA ALA A 86 28.40 4.31 -3.41
C ALA A 86 29.46 3.25 -3.08
N PHE A 87 30.37 2.95 -4.01
CA PHE A 87 31.55 2.13 -3.76
C PHE A 87 32.69 3.05 -3.33
N LEU A 88 32.94 3.14 -2.03
CA LEU A 88 33.88 4.12 -1.47
C LEU A 88 35.24 3.52 -1.12
N ILE A 89 36.29 4.32 -1.33
CA ILE A 89 37.64 3.98 -0.88
C ILE A 89 37.74 4.20 0.63
N GLY A 90 38.17 3.18 1.38
CA GLY A 90 38.20 3.23 2.84
C GLY A 90 39.04 4.38 3.42
N SER A 91 40.22 4.65 2.86
CA SER A 91 41.08 5.77 3.27
C SER A 91 40.50 7.15 2.93
N TRP A 92 39.60 7.24 1.94
CA TRP A 92 38.85 8.46 1.67
C TRP A 92 37.69 8.61 2.67
N ALA A 93 36.93 7.55 2.89
CA ALA A 93 35.82 7.52 3.85
C ALA A 93 36.27 7.91 5.27
N GLN A 94 37.43 7.41 5.72
CA GLN A 94 38.04 7.81 7.00
C GLN A 94 38.30 9.32 7.11
N ARG A 95 38.71 9.96 6.01
CA ARG A 95 39.03 11.40 5.97
C ARG A 95 37.79 12.28 5.77
N ASN A 96 36.69 11.70 5.32
CA ASN A 96 35.46 12.42 4.98
C ASN A 96 34.21 11.82 5.68
N PRO A 97 34.24 11.60 7.00
CA PRO A 97 33.17 10.89 7.71
C PRO A 97 31.82 11.60 7.65
N SER A 98 31.79 12.93 7.51
CA SER A 98 30.55 13.71 7.38
C SER A 98 29.80 13.36 6.09
N LEU A 99 30.51 13.28 4.97
CA LEU A 99 29.91 12.98 3.66
C LEU A 99 29.40 11.54 3.60
N VAL A 100 30.14 10.60 4.18
CA VAL A 100 29.71 9.19 4.26
C VAL A 100 28.41 9.07 5.07
N LYS A 101 28.33 9.75 6.22
CA LYS A 101 27.13 9.77 7.06
C LYS A 101 25.96 10.51 6.42
N GLU A 102 26.24 11.53 5.60
CA GLU A 102 25.21 12.23 4.82
C GLU A 102 24.59 11.30 3.78
N MET A 103 25.40 10.57 2.99
CA MET A 103 24.91 9.57 2.04
C MET A 103 24.09 8.47 2.74
N ASP A 104 24.58 7.96 3.87
CA ASP A 104 23.88 6.98 4.71
C ASP A 104 22.53 7.52 5.23
N ALA A 105 22.49 8.76 5.71
CA ALA A 105 21.26 9.41 6.16
C ALA A 105 20.25 9.68 5.03
N LEU A 106 20.72 9.77 3.78
CA LEU A 106 19.90 9.82 2.57
C LEU A 106 19.43 8.43 2.11
N GLY A 107 19.80 7.36 2.83
CA GLY A 107 19.41 5.98 2.55
C GLY A 107 20.24 5.30 1.44
N TRP A 108 21.42 5.82 1.10
CA TRP A 108 22.29 5.19 0.11
C TRP A 108 23.00 3.97 0.70
N ASP A 109 23.27 2.97 -0.15
CA ASP A 109 24.08 1.83 0.25
C ASP A 109 25.56 2.12 0.03
N ILE A 110 26.36 1.97 1.08
CA ILE A 110 27.79 2.22 1.08
C ILE A 110 28.54 0.88 0.99
N CYS A 111 29.21 0.67 -0.12
CA CYS A 111 29.89 -0.58 -0.47
C CYS A 111 31.41 -0.38 -0.62
N ASN A 112 32.12 -1.50 -0.70
CA ASN A 112 33.57 -1.56 -0.58
C ASN A 112 34.28 -1.29 -1.93
N HIS A 113 35.16 -0.28 -1.98
CA HIS A 113 36.04 -0.03 -3.14
C HIS A 113 37.53 -0.14 -2.79
N THR A 114 37.86 -1.07 -1.89
CA THR A 114 39.19 -1.29 -1.28
C THR A 114 39.65 -0.14 -0.37
N GLN A 115 40.65 -0.39 0.46
CA GLN A 115 41.11 0.58 1.45
C GLN A 115 41.87 1.73 0.78
N ASN A 116 42.73 1.42 -0.20
CA ASN A 116 43.65 2.38 -0.80
C ASN A 116 43.53 2.47 -2.33
N HIS A 117 42.47 1.91 -2.92
CA HIS A 117 42.29 1.87 -4.38
C HIS A 117 43.44 1.13 -5.08
N THR A 118 43.97 0.09 -4.43
CA THR A 118 45.10 -0.70 -4.94
C THR A 118 44.62 -1.65 -6.05
N PRO A 119 45.27 -1.68 -7.24
CA PRO A 119 44.94 -2.65 -8.28
C PRO A 119 45.17 -4.09 -7.80
N LEU A 120 44.09 -4.82 -7.52
CA LEU A 120 44.14 -6.12 -6.83
C LEU A 120 44.89 -7.21 -7.63
N THR A 121 44.90 -7.09 -8.95
CA THR A 121 45.64 -7.99 -9.86
C THR A 121 47.17 -7.87 -9.71
N ARG A 122 47.67 -6.83 -9.03
CA ARG A 122 49.10 -6.56 -8.84
C ARG A 122 49.62 -6.86 -7.44
N VAL A 123 48.78 -7.42 -6.57
CA VAL A 123 49.12 -7.69 -5.16
C VAL A 123 48.83 -9.15 -4.79
N PRO A 124 49.56 -9.72 -3.81
CA PRO A 124 49.34 -11.09 -3.35
C PRO A 124 48.03 -11.23 -2.56
N ASP A 125 47.49 -12.45 -2.50
CA ASP A 125 46.16 -12.74 -1.92
C ASP A 125 45.95 -12.21 -0.49
N PRO A 126 46.91 -12.30 0.44
CA PRO A 126 46.75 -11.72 1.78
C PRO A 126 46.54 -10.20 1.76
N GLN A 127 47.14 -9.50 0.78
CA GLN A 127 46.95 -8.07 0.62
C GLN A 127 45.58 -7.74 0.04
N ILE A 128 45.01 -8.60 -0.83
CA ILE A 128 43.62 -8.45 -1.30
C ILE A 128 42.66 -8.52 -0.10
N VAL A 129 42.81 -9.54 0.76
CA VAL A 129 41.97 -9.69 1.96
C VAL A 129 42.14 -8.51 2.92
N ALA A 130 43.36 -8.00 3.09
CA ALA A 130 43.64 -6.83 3.92
C ALA A 130 42.97 -5.55 3.38
N GLU A 131 43.05 -5.31 2.07
CA GLU A 131 42.41 -4.17 1.40
C GLU A 131 40.88 -4.20 1.57
N LEU A 132 40.26 -5.37 1.39
CA LEU A 132 38.81 -5.53 1.54
C LEU A 132 38.38 -5.37 3.01
N SER A 133 39.01 -6.10 3.93
CA SER A 133 38.64 -6.08 5.36
C SER A 133 38.86 -4.71 6.02
N ALA A 134 39.94 -4.01 5.68
CA ALA A 134 40.20 -2.68 6.20
C ALA A 134 39.14 -1.66 5.73
N CYS A 135 38.79 -1.68 4.44
CA CYS A 135 37.74 -0.81 3.91
C CYS A 135 36.38 -1.10 4.55
N GLN A 136 36.02 -2.38 4.70
CA GLN A 136 34.75 -2.75 5.33
C GLN A 136 34.68 -2.31 6.79
N SER A 137 35.78 -2.42 7.52
CA SER A 137 35.86 -1.97 8.91
C SER A 137 35.61 -0.46 9.04
N VAL A 138 36.10 0.33 8.08
CA VAL A 138 35.84 1.78 8.03
C VAL A 138 34.37 2.05 7.79
N ILE A 139 33.78 1.48 6.74
CA ILE A 139 32.38 1.70 6.37
C ILE A 139 31.49 1.35 7.57
N ALA A 140 31.67 0.16 8.13
CA ALA A 140 30.95 -0.32 9.30
C ALA A 140 31.06 0.65 10.50
N SER A 141 32.25 1.20 10.77
CA SER A 141 32.44 2.14 11.88
C SER A 141 31.72 3.48 11.68
N LEU A 142 31.43 3.87 10.44
CA LEU A 142 30.82 5.15 10.11
C LEU A 142 29.29 5.06 9.98
N THR A 143 28.79 3.96 9.41
CA THR A 143 27.38 3.80 9.03
C THR A 143 26.69 2.58 9.66
N GLY A 144 27.46 1.62 10.17
CA GLY A 144 26.93 0.32 10.58
C GLY A 144 26.57 -0.62 9.42
N GLN A 145 26.74 -0.19 8.16
CA GLN A 145 26.42 -1.01 6.99
C GLN A 145 27.47 -2.11 6.75
N HIS A 146 26.99 -3.29 6.34
CA HIS A 146 27.80 -4.48 6.05
C HIS A 146 27.30 -5.23 4.81
N TRP A 147 27.40 -4.60 3.65
CA TRP A 147 27.08 -5.27 2.39
C TRP A 147 28.24 -6.19 1.97
N PRO A 148 27.98 -7.47 1.64
CA PRO A 148 29.01 -8.36 1.09
C PRO A 148 29.28 -8.04 -0.39
N LEU A 149 29.40 -6.76 -0.73
CA LEU A 149 29.63 -6.25 -2.09
C LEU A 149 30.95 -5.51 -2.14
N PHE A 150 31.75 -5.77 -3.16
CA PHE A 150 32.91 -4.95 -3.49
C PHE A 150 33.02 -4.70 -4.99
N ARG A 151 33.62 -3.58 -5.36
CA ARG A 151 33.99 -3.28 -6.74
C ARG A 151 35.51 -3.13 -6.85
N PRO A 152 36.19 -3.79 -7.81
CA PRO A 152 37.64 -3.73 -7.94
C PRO A 152 38.08 -2.37 -8.51
N PRO A 153 39.12 -1.72 -7.93
CA PRO A 153 39.71 -0.48 -8.45
C PRO A 153 40.04 -0.55 -9.94
N GLY A 154 39.54 0.44 -10.70
CA GLY A 154 39.71 0.52 -12.16
C GLY A 154 39.08 -0.62 -12.96
N GLY A 155 38.22 -1.45 -12.34
CA GLY A 155 37.65 -2.64 -12.98
C GLY A 155 38.65 -3.78 -13.20
N PHE A 156 39.88 -3.67 -12.66
CA PHE A 156 40.92 -4.68 -12.87
C PHE A 156 40.66 -5.93 -12.03
N ILE A 157 40.24 -7.01 -12.69
CA ILE A 157 39.92 -8.28 -12.04
C ILE A 157 40.32 -9.48 -12.90
N ASP A 158 40.81 -10.53 -12.24
CA ASP A 158 41.10 -11.85 -12.80
C ASP A 158 40.44 -12.95 -11.95
N ASP A 159 40.51 -14.21 -12.38
CA ASP A 159 39.88 -15.33 -11.68
C ASP A 159 40.44 -15.53 -10.25
N ARG A 160 41.71 -15.17 -10.03
CA ARG A 160 42.34 -15.21 -8.71
C ARG A 160 41.70 -14.19 -7.77
N VAL A 161 41.58 -12.94 -8.19
CA VAL A 161 40.93 -11.88 -7.40
C VAL A 161 39.47 -12.24 -7.11
N ARG A 162 38.72 -12.79 -8.08
CA ARG A 162 37.34 -13.28 -7.85
C ARG A 162 37.29 -14.36 -6.78
N ALA A 163 38.16 -15.37 -6.88
CA ALA A 163 38.20 -16.47 -5.94
C ALA A 163 38.57 -16.02 -4.52
N VAL A 164 39.57 -15.14 -4.39
CA VAL A 164 40.01 -14.61 -3.08
C VAL A 164 38.91 -13.76 -2.45
N ALA A 165 38.25 -12.90 -3.21
CA ALA A 165 37.19 -12.06 -2.68
C ALA A 165 35.94 -12.86 -2.29
N ALA A 166 35.56 -13.86 -3.09
CA ALA A 166 34.48 -14.78 -2.75
C ALA A 166 34.79 -15.59 -1.48
N ALA A 167 36.02 -16.09 -1.34
CA ALA A 167 36.47 -16.77 -0.12
C ALA A 167 36.49 -15.83 1.11
N ALA A 168 36.68 -14.53 0.90
CA ALA A 168 36.57 -13.50 1.93
C ALA A 168 35.12 -13.04 2.19
N GLY A 169 34.12 -13.64 1.54
CA GLY A 169 32.70 -13.37 1.75
C GLY A 169 32.14 -12.20 0.95
N TYR A 170 32.81 -11.74 -0.10
CA TYR A 170 32.32 -10.65 -0.96
C TYR A 170 31.93 -11.13 -2.36
N THR A 171 30.84 -10.58 -2.87
CA THR A 171 30.47 -10.62 -4.29
C THR A 171 31.09 -9.44 -5.02
N THR A 172 31.78 -9.72 -6.12
CA THR A 172 32.28 -8.69 -7.02
C THR A 172 31.14 -8.07 -7.83
N VAL A 173 30.98 -6.76 -7.72
CA VAL A 173 30.04 -5.95 -8.51
C VAL A 173 30.80 -5.21 -9.60
N MET A 174 30.44 -5.49 -10.86
CA MET A 174 30.89 -4.70 -12.02
C MET A 174 29.79 -3.68 -12.40
N TRP A 175 29.76 -3.29 -13.66
CA TRP A 175 28.71 -2.49 -14.28
C TRP A 175 28.49 -3.02 -15.69
N ASP A 176 27.30 -2.79 -16.25
CA ASP A 176 27.04 -3.03 -17.67
C ASP A 176 27.12 -1.74 -18.49
N LEU A 177 26.90 -0.57 -17.87
CA LEU A 177 26.97 0.73 -18.55
C LEU A 177 27.92 1.69 -17.82
N ASP A 178 29.03 2.01 -18.48
CA ASP A 178 29.99 3.02 -18.04
C ASP A 178 29.53 4.41 -18.51
N SER A 179 29.52 5.42 -17.64
CA SER A 179 29.24 6.81 -18.03
C SER A 179 30.39 7.48 -18.78
N GLY A 180 31.62 6.98 -18.62
CA GLY A 180 32.83 7.53 -19.25
C GLY A 180 33.32 8.83 -18.62
N ASP A 181 32.72 9.27 -17.52
CA ASP A 181 33.05 10.51 -16.80
C ASP A 181 34.49 10.54 -16.25
N SER A 182 35.10 9.38 -16.00
CA SER A 182 36.49 9.24 -15.55
C SER A 182 37.55 9.28 -16.66
N ARG A 183 37.16 9.19 -17.94
CA ARG A 183 38.13 8.99 -19.05
C ARG A 183 38.81 10.27 -19.55
N GLY A 184 38.37 11.45 -19.12
CA GLY A 184 38.93 12.73 -19.57
C GLY A 184 38.76 13.03 -21.08
N VAL A 185 38.05 12.17 -21.83
CA VAL A 185 37.75 12.34 -23.26
C VAL A 185 36.58 13.32 -23.42
N GLU A 186 36.62 14.19 -24.43
CA GLU A 186 35.46 15.01 -24.78
C GLU A 186 34.38 14.15 -25.44
N TYR A 187 33.22 14.06 -24.80
CA TYR A 187 31.99 13.53 -25.36
C TYR A 187 30.88 14.55 -25.16
N SER A 188 29.89 14.57 -26.05
CA SER A 188 28.67 15.33 -25.81
C SER A 188 27.88 14.68 -24.67
N VAL A 189 27.59 15.45 -23.62
CA VAL A 189 26.73 14.99 -22.51
C VAL A 189 25.40 14.45 -23.04
N ALA A 190 24.81 15.12 -24.04
CA ALA A 190 23.55 14.68 -24.63
C ALA A 190 23.66 13.31 -25.33
N GLU A 191 24.72 13.09 -26.11
CA GLU A 191 24.95 11.81 -26.80
C GLU A 191 25.22 10.68 -25.82
N ARG A 192 26.02 10.95 -24.77
CA ARG A 192 26.33 9.94 -23.76
C ARG A 192 25.12 9.60 -22.89
N THR A 193 24.33 10.61 -22.49
CA THR A 193 23.04 10.41 -21.84
C THR A 193 22.12 9.55 -22.71
N ALA A 194 21.93 9.90 -23.98
CA ALA A 194 21.08 9.14 -24.89
C ALA A 194 21.55 7.68 -25.05
N PHE A 195 22.86 7.45 -25.15
CA PHE A 195 23.43 6.11 -25.17
C PHE A 195 23.09 5.32 -23.90
N MET A 196 23.35 5.87 -22.72
CA MET A 196 23.08 5.19 -21.45
C MET A 196 21.59 4.90 -21.27
N VAL A 197 20.73 5.88 -21.58
CA VAL A 197 19.28 5.73 -21.50
C VAL A 197 18.82 4.63 -22.45
N ASN A 198 19.26 4.61 -23.71
CA ASN A 198 18.79 3.62 -24.69
C ASN A 198 19.34 2.21 -24.44
N ALA A 199 20.56 2.09 -23.92
CA ALA A 199 21.19 0.80 -23.66
C ALA A 199 20.73 0.15 -22.35
N SER A 200 20.10 0.91 -21.44
CA SER A 200 19.62 0.38 -20.16
C SER A 200 18.49 -0.63 -20.36
N ARG A 201 18.56 -1.70 -19.56
CA ARG A 201 17.60 -2.81 -19.47
C ARG A 201 17.32 -3.13 -17.99
N ASP A 202 16.29 -3.93 -17.72
CA ASP A 202 16.02 -4.40 -16.35
C ASP A 202 17.28 -5.05 -15.75
N GLY A 203 17.64 -4.62 -14.55
CA GLY A 203 18.84 -5.05 -13.82
C GLY A 203 20.14 -4.32 -14.20
N SER A 204 20.11 -3.29 -15.05
CA SER A 204 21.31 -2.50 -15.38
C SER A 204 21.92 -1.81 -14.14
N ILE A 205 23.25 -1.83 -14.03
CA ILE A 205 24.09 -1.16 -13.04
C ILE A 205 24.96 -0.13 -13.77
N LEU A 206 24.68 1.15 -13.54
CA LEU A 206 25.32 2.28 -14.21
C LEU A 206 26.49 2.80 -13.37
N LEU A 207 27.67 2.93 -13.97
CA LEU A 207 28.87 3.43 -13.32
C LEU A 207 29.07 4.94 -13.56
N PHE A 208 29.17 5.67 -12.46
CA PHE A 208 29.62 7.06 -12.37
C PHE A 208 30.76 7.16 -11.36
N HIS A 209 31.46 8.29 -11.34
CA HIS A 209 32.52 8.57 -10.38
C HIS A 209 32.29 9.90 -9.69
N PHE A 210 32.55 9.95 -8.39
CA PHE A 210 32.67 11.24 -7.73
C PHE A 210 33.87 11.99 -8.30
N GLY A 211 33.70 13.29 -8.61
CA GLY A 211 34.73 14.11 -9.25
C GLY A 211 34.95 13.85 -10.74
N GLY A 212 34.11 13.02 -11.37
CA GLY A 212 34.13 12.79 -12.82
C GLY A 212 33.72 14.03 -13.62
N LYS A 213 34.14 14.09 -14.89
CA LYS A 213 33.78 15.19 -15.79
C LYS A 213 32.32 15.06 -16.20
N HIS A 214 31.54 16.12 -16.01
CA HIS A 214 30.10 16.20 -16.36
C HIS A 214 29.19 15.18 -15.65
N THR A 215 29.62 14.58 -14.52
CA THR A 215 28.85 13.55 -13.82
C THR A 215 27.47 14.06 -13.42
N TYR A 216 27.37 15.29 -12.90
CA TYR A 216 26.08 15.88 -12.50
C TYR A 216 25.12 15.98 -13.70
N GLU A 217 25.56 16.54 -14.83
CA GLU A 217 24.71 16.72 -16.00
C GLU A 217 24.28 15.37 -16.62
N LEU A 218 25.17 14.36 -16.58
CA LEU A 218 24.84 13.00 -17.00
C LEU A 218 23.80 12.36 -16.08
N VAL A 219 23.98 12.45 -14.75
CA VAL A 219 23.01 11.88 -13.78
C VAL A 219 21.64 12.49 -13.99
N VAL A 220 21.53 13.82 -14.15
CA VAL A 220 20.26 14.49 -14.41
C VAL A 220 19.60 13.96 -15.68
N GLY A 221 20.34 13.93 -16.79
CA GLY A 221 19.81 13.49 -18.08
C GLY A 221 19.41 12.01 -18.09
N VAL A 222 20.24 11.14 -17.50
CA VAL A 222 19.98 9.71 -17.40
C VAL A 222 18.77 9.43 -16.51
N VAL A 223 18.68 10.08 -15.35
CA VAL A 223 17.52 9.91 -14.46
C VAL A 223 16.23 10.30 -15.17
N GLN A 224 16.22 11.47 -15.83
CA GLN A 224 15.05 11.93 -16.57
C GLN A 224 14.66 10.99 -17.71
N GLY A 225 15.63 10.56 -18.52
CA GLY A 225 15.38 9.65 -19.64
C GLY A 225 14.90 8.27 -19.21
N LEU A 226 15.45 7.72 -18.12
CA LEU A 226 15.05 6.41 -17.60
C LEU A 226 13.67 6.46 -16.91
N LYS A 227 13.35 7.55 -16.17
CA LYS A 227 11.97 7.77 -15.67
C LYS A 227 10.95 7.80 -16.80
N GLN A 228 11.27 8.46 -17.93
CA GLN A 228 10.40 8.48 -19.12
C GLN A 228 10.22 7.10 -19.75
N ARG A 229 11.21 6.22 -19.61
CA ARG A 229 11.15 4.81 -20.06
C ARG A 229 10.50 3.87 -19.03
N GLY A 230 9.99 4.39 -17.91
CA GLY A 230 9.31 3.60 -16.88
C GLY A 230 10.26 2.79 -15.97
N PHE A 231 11.54 3.15 -15.91
CA PHE A 231 12.48 2.48 -15.01
C PHE A 231 12.27 2.89 -13.56
N CYS A 232 12.40 1.91 -12.67
CA CYS A 232 12.48 2.12 -11.24
C CYS A 232 13.95 2.09 -10.76
N PHE A 233 14.31 3.08 -9.94
CA PHE A 233 15.68 3.23 -9.43
C PHE A 233 15.82 2.48 -8.11
N VAL A 234 16.79 1.59 -8.06
CA VAL A 234 17.09 0.74 -6.91
C VAL A 234 18.58 0.79 -6.61
N THR A 235 18.95 0.27 -5.46
CA THR A 235 20.35 0.04 -5.08
C THR A 235 20.83 -1.33 -5.54
N VAL A 236 22.15 -1.54 -5.55
CA VAL A 236 22.72 -2.85 -5.91
C VAL A 236 22.30 -3.96 -4.92
N PRO A 237 22.29 -3.76 -3.58
CA PRO A 237 21.72 -4.74 -2.66
C PRO A 237 20.25 -5.09 -2.93
N GLU A 238 19.41 -4.12 -3.33
CA GLU A 238 18.02 -4.39 -3.75
C GLU A 238 17.95 -5.25 -5.02
N LEU A 239 18.78 -4.97 -6.04
CA LEU A 239 18.83 -5.79 -7.25
C LEU A 239 19.15 -7.26 -6.95
N PHE A 240 20.03 -7.51 -5.97
CA PHE A 240 20.40 -8.86 -5.56
C PHE A 240 19.49 -9.47 -4.48
N GLY A 241 18.47 -8.74 -4.01
CA GLY A 241 17.56 -9.22 -2.95
C GLY A 241 18.25 -9.39 -1.59
N TRP A 242 19.31 -8.63 -1.33
CA TRP A 242 20.13 -8.75 -0.10
C TRP A 242 19.67 -7.84 1.03
N LYS A 243 18.73 -6.94 0.76
CA LYS A 243 18.06 -6.16 1.79
C LYS A 243 17.00 -6.99 2.48
N ASN A 244 16.73 -6.65 3.74
CA ASN A 244 15.71 -7.28 4.59
C ASN A 244 14.32 -6.89 4.09
N MET A 245 13.93 -7.42 2.92
CA MET A 245 12.68 -7.09 2.26
C MET A 245 11.50 -7.30 3.21
N VAL A 246 10.73 -6.25 3.40
CA VAL A 246 9.46 -6.31 4.11
C VAL A 246 8.43 -6.91 3.16
N ARG A 247 7.81 -8.01 3.57
CA ARG A 247 6.81 -8.71 2.77
C ARG A 247 5.47 -8.64 3.47
N GLY A 248 4.41 -8.38 2.73
CA GLY A 248 3.08 -8.36 3.31
C GLY A 248 2.03 -7.92 2.31
N GLY A 249 0.83 -7.69 2.82
CA GLY A 249 -0.22 -7.06 2.07
C GLY A 249 -1.28 -6.49 3.00
N SER A 250 -2.01 -5.50 2.51
CA SER A 250 -3.12 -4.90 3.21
C SER A 250 -4.32 -4.79 2.27
N SER A 251 -5.53 -5.03 2.79
CA SER A 251 -6.77 -4.82 2.05
C SER A 251 -7.87 -4.31 2.96
N GLY A 252 -8.48 -3.19 2.58
CA GLY A 252 -9.57 -2.59 3.33
C GLY A 252 -10.39 -1.58 2.55
N PRO A 253 -11.54 -1.18 3.09
CA PRO A 253 -12.42 -0.19 2.49
C PRO A 253 -11.79 1.20 2.50
N GLY A 254 -12.12 2.00 1.49
CA GLY A 254 -11.81 3.43 1.49
C GLY A 254 -12.68 4.19 2.50
N MET A 255 -12.42 5.49 2.63
CA MET A 255 -13.27 6.38 3.39
C MET A 255 -14.39 6.96 2.52
N THR A 256 -15.61 7.08 3.04
CA THR A 256 -16.75 7.60 2.28
C THR A 256 -16.88 9.12 2.32
N ALA A 257 -16.13 9.80 3.20
CA ALA A 257 -16.10 11.25 3.28
C ALA A 257 -14.76 11.75 3.85
N PRO A 258 -14.22 12.87 3.33
CA PRO A 258 -13.13 13.58 3.98
C PRO A 258 -13.62 14.25 5.27
N THR A 259 -12.71 14.54 6.20
CA THR A 259 -13.04 15.23 7.46
C THR A 259 -11.88 16.09 7.93
N ARG A 260 -12.10 16.91 8.96
CA ARG A 260 -11.08 17.79 9.54
C ARG A 260 -10.30 17.16 10.69
N ARG A 261 -10.68 15.97 11.17
CA ARG A 261 -10.06 15.39 12.37
C ARG A 261 -9.99 13.87 12.32
N PHE A 262 -8.82 13.35 12.67
CA PHE A 262 -8.52 11.92 12.71
C PHE A 262 -7.81 11.54 14.01
N LEU A 263 -8.16 10.37 14.52
CA LEU A 263 -7.54 9.75 15.68
C LEU A 263 -6.91 8.42 15.25
N PHE A 264 -5.64 8.23 15.58
CA PHE A 264 -4.89 7.01 15.33
C PHE A 264 -4.43 6.43 16.67
N PRO A 265 -5.23 5.57 17.31
CA PRO A 265 -4.85 4.90 18.55
C PRO A 265 -3.56 4.08 18.41
N GLU A 266 -3.44 3.21 17.41
CA GLU A 266 -2.27 2.34 17.21
C GLU A 266 -1.08 3.09 16.60
N GLY A 267 0.14 2.59 16.85
CA GLY A 267 1.38 3.19 16.33
C GLY A 267 2.58 2.92 17.22
N THR A 268 3.77 2.89 16.62
CA THR A 268 5.06 2.68 17.25
C THR A 268 6.20 3.11 16.32
N THR A 269 7.26 3.68 16.89
CA THR A 269 8.49 4.07 16.18
C THR A 269 9.72 3.38 16.75
N ARG A 270 9.52 2.28 17.48
CA ARG A 270 10.59 1.42 17.96
C ARG A 270 11.32 0.77 16.77
N ARG A 271 12.54 0.32 17.02
CA ARG A 271 13.38 -0.36 16.01
C ARG A 271 12.62 -1.54 15.37
N GLY A 272 12.74 -1.70 14.04
CA GLY A 272 12.04 -2.74 13.28
C GLY A 272 10.62 -2.36 12.87
N PHE A 273 10.20 -1.10 13.01
CA PHE A 273 8.92 -0.57 12.55
C PHE A 273 9.13 0.75 11.79
N ALA A 274 8.40 0.96 10.70
CA ALA A 274 8.21 2.27 10.09
C ALA A 274 6.73 2.61 10.05
N GLU A 275 6.38 3.72 10.68
CA GLU A 275 5.03 4.27 10.72
C GLU A 275 4.95 5.53 9.87
N TRP A 276 3.88 5.62 9.09
CA TRP A 276 3.58 6.72 8.20
C TRP A 276 2.14 7.18 8.40
N ILE A 277 1.93 8.50 8.46
CA ILE A 277 0.60 9.12 8.35
C ILE A 277 0.50 9.74 6.96
N LEU A 278 -0.47 9.27 6.18
CA LEU A 278 -0.69 9.69 4.81
C LEU A 278 -1.92 10.55 4.75
N VAL A 279 -1.78 11.76 4.24
CA VAL A 279 -2.81 12.78 4.27
C VAL A 279 -3.04 13.27 2.86
N PHE A 280 -4.21 12.95 2.32
CA PHE A 280 -4.64 13.39 0.99
C PHE A 280 -5.55 14.61 1.12
N ASN A 281 -5.19 15.67 0.40
CA ASN A 281 -6.01 16.86 0.24
C ASN A 281 -6.81 16.77 -1.08
N PRO A 282 -8.12 16.42 -1.05
CA PRO A 282 -8.95 16.38 -2.25
C PRO A 282 -9.45 17.77 -2.69
N ASN A 283 -9.11 18.84 -1.97
CA ASN A 283 -9.63 20.18 -2.25
C ASN A 283 -8.87 20.87 -3.39
N PRO A 284 -9.51 21.83 -4.08
CA PRO A 284 -8.84 22.68 -5.07
C PRO A 284 -7.92 23.73 -4.45
N GLU A 285 -7.88 23.84 -3.12
CA GLU A 285 -7.06 24.79 -2.37
C GLU A 285 -6.11 24.07 -1.42
N GLU A 286 -5.03 24.75 -1.01
CA GLU A 286 -4.11 24.25 0.01
C GLU A 286 -4.81 24.04 1.37
N VAL A 287 -4.47 22.97 2.07
CA VAL A 287 -4.92 22.69 3.43
C VAL A 287 -3.73 22.60 4.37
N VAL A 288 -3.86 23.20 5.55
CA VAL A 288 -2.87 23.09 6.63
C VAL A 288 -3.33 22.01 7.59
N VAL A 289 -2.42 21.10 7.94
CA VAL A 289 -2.68 20.01 8.88
C VAL A 289 -1.73 20.09 10.07
N ARG A 290 -2.28 19.89 11.25
CA ARG A 290 -1.58 19.82 12.53
C ARG A 290 -1.60 18.39 13.03
N LEU A 291 -0.43 17.79 13.17
CA LEU A 291 -0.22 16.43 13.66
C LEU A 291 0.36 16.49 15.07
N ASP A 292 -0.38 15.97 16.05
CA ASP A 292 0.05 15.83 17.45
C ASP A 292 0.30 14.34 17.76
N LEU A 293 1.58 13.99 17.89
CA LEU A 293 2.07 12.65 18.21
C LEU A 293 2.26 12.51 19.71
N ARG A 294 1.73 11.45 20.32
CA ARG A 294 1.70 11.28 21.78
C ARG A 294 2.22 9.90 22.21
N SER A 295 3.03 9.88 23.27
CA SER A 295 3.58 8.67 23.87
C SER A 295 3.68 8.86 25.39
N GLY A 296 2.88 8.12 26.17
CA GLY A 296 2.79 8.33 27.61
C GLY A 296 2.44 9.79 27.98
N SER A 297 3.37 10.48 28.64
CA SER A 297 3.24 11.91 28.98
C SER A 297 3.89 12.86 27.96
N GLU A 298 4.62 12.35 26.99
CA GLU A 298 5.29 13.15 25.96
C GLU A 298 4.35 13.40 24.78
N SER A 299 4.49 14.58 24.17
CA SER A 299 3.82 14.92 22.92
C SER A 299 4.73 15.73 22.01
N ARG A 300 4.52 15.61 20.70
CA ARG A 300 5.22 16.42 19.69
C ARG A 300 4.22 16.85 18.61
N GLU A 301 4.13 18.16 18.42
CA GLU A 301 3.29 18.76 17.41
C GLU A 301 4.10 19.18 16.19
N ARG A 302 3.51 19.00 15.01
CA ARG A 302 4.02 19.41 13.70
C ARG A 302 2.89 19.98 12.86
N GLU A 303 3.23 20.96 12.03
CA GLU A 303 2.32 21.55 11.07
C GLU A 303 2.87 21.36 9.67
N TYR A 304 2.00 21.04 8.72
CA TYR A 304 2.33 20.83 7.32
C TYR A 304 1.29 21.50 6.42
N SER A 305 1.75 22.11 5.33
CA SER A 305 0.89 22.54 4.22
C SER A 305 0.81 21.43 3.17
N ILE A 306 -0.40 21.13 2.72
CA ILE A 306 -0.67 20.15 1.68
C ILE A 306 -1.32 20.87 0.50
N PRO A 307 -0.65 20.99 -0.65
CA PRO A 307 -1.22 21.62 -1.83
C PRO A 307 -2.53 20.99 -2.28
N ALA A 308 -3.28 21.72 -3.09
CA ALA A 308 -4.50 21.24 -3.72
C ALA A 308 -4.27 19.92 -4.48
N LEU A 309 -5.17 18.95 -4.31
CA LEU A 309 -5.16 17.67 -5.03
C LEU A 309 -3.83 16.90 -4.88
N ARG A 310 -3.19 17.00 -3.70
CA ARG A 310 -1.93 16.33 -3.39
C ARG A 310 -1.98 15.56 -2.09
N ARG A 311 -1.11 14.57 -1.99
CA ARG A 311 -0.85 13.80 -0.78
C ARG A 311 0.44 14.28 -0.12
N LEU A 312 0.46 14.23 1.20
CA LEU A 312 1.66 14.27 2.02
C LEU A 312 1.82 12.95 2.79
N SER A 313 2.99 12.34 2.69
CA SER A 313 3.37 11.11 3.41
C SER A 313 4.33 11.47 4.55
N ILE A 314 3.86 11.43 5.79
CA ILE A 314 4.60 11.90 6.98
C ILE A 314 5.27 10.70 7.66
N ASN A 315 6.61 10.69 7.72
CA ASN A 315 7.38 9.67 8.42
C ASN A 315 7.35 9.89 9.94
N VAL A 316 6.58 9.09 10.67
CA VAL A 316 6.42 9.24 12.12
C VAL A 316 7.70 8.87 12.86
N ASN A 317 8.51 7.93 12.37
CA ASN A 317 9.80 7.58 12.98
C ASN A 317 10.78 8.75 13.01
N ARG A 318 10.78 9.59 11.97
CA ARG A 318 11.58 10.81 11.93
C ARG A 318 11.03 11.86 12.89
N GLU A 319 9.72 11.98 12.96
CA GLU A 319 9.07 13.00 13.78
C GLU A 319 9.08 12.64 15.27
N PHE A 320 8.98 11.37 15.65
CA PHE A 320 8.94 10.96 17.05
C PHE A 320 9.68 9.65 17.30
N PRO A 321 11.03 9.65 17.23
CA PRO A 321 11.84 8.44 17.15
C PRO A 321 11.85 7.60 18.43
N GLY A 322 11.92 6.28 18.29
CA GLY A 322 12.23 5.36 19.38
C GLY A 322 11.17 5.29 20.47
N ARG A 323 9.89 5.39 20.10
CA ARG A 323 8.75 5.26 21.02
C ARG A 323 8.14 3.88 20.84
N ASP A 324 7.95 3.16 21.95
CA ASP A 324 7.26 1.86 21.93
C ASP A 324 5.80 2.01 21.48
N GLU A 325 5.26 3.22 21.64
CA GLU A 325 3.85 3.49 21.66
C GLU A 325 3.60 4.92 21.15
N VAL A 326 2.88 5.06 20.04
CA VAL A 326 2.54 6.36 19.45
C VAL A 326 1.04 6.39 19.11
N ALA A 327 0.32 7.34 19.70
CA ALA A 327 -0.99 7.74 19.22
C ALA A 327 -0.86 9.05 18.45
N ALA A 328 -1.60 9.20 17.35
CA ALA A 328 -1.61 10.44 16.58
C ALA A 328 -3.00 11.10 16.57
N VAL A 329 -3.02 12.42 16.70
CA VAL A 329 -4.20 13.26 16.50
C VAL A 329 -3.89 14.20 15.35
N LEU A 330 -4.66 14.10 14.27
CA LEU A 330 -4.53 14.99 13.12
C LEU A 330 -5.74 15.93 13.08
N GLU A 331 -5.48 17.22 12.95
CA GLU A 331 -6.49 18.27 12.77
C GLU A 331 -6.14 19.13 11.55
N ALA A 332 -7.12 19.41 10.69
CA ALA A 332 -6.92 20.09 9.42
C ALA A 332 -7.79 21.35 9.29
N SER A 333 -7.29 22.37 8.59
CA SER A 333 -8.05 23.60 8.30
C SER A 333 -9.18 23.35 7.28
N GLY A 334 -8.98 22.40 6.38
CA GLY A 334 -9.95 21.90 5.40
C GLY A 334 -10.22 20.40 5.57
N GLU A 335 -11.17 19.85 4.81
CA GLU A 335 -11.49 18.43 4.85
C GLU A 335 -10.41 17.63 4.11
N VAL A 336 -9.80 16.65 4.77
CA VAL A 336 -8.77 15.79 4.20
C VAL A 336 -9.16 14.33 4.41
N VAL A 337 -8.40 13.44 3.78
CA VAL A 337 -8.49 11.99 3.98
C VAL A 337 -7.18 11.55 4.60
N ALA A 338 -7.22 10.78 5.67
CA ALA A 338 -6.00 10.34 6.35
C ALA A 338 -6.02 8.86 6.68
N GLU A 339 -4.94 8.19 6.32
CA GLU A 339 -4.66 6.79 6.64
C GLU A 339 -3.32 6.69 7.38
N ARG A 340 -3.16 5.61 8.14
CA ARG A 340 -1.89 5.23 8.76
C ARG A 340 -1.44 3.91 8.17
N THR A 341 -0.17 3.86 7.81
CA THR A 341 0.51 2.63 7.39
C THR A 341 1.65 2.33 8.32
N VAL A 342 1.74 1.08 8.76
CA VAL A 342 2.87 0.57 9.55
C VAL A 342 3.47 -0.61 8.83
N TYR A 343 4.77 -0.55 8.58
CA TYR A 343 5.57 -1.67 8.11
C TYR A 343 6.46 -2.15 9.24
N PHE A 344 6.71 -3.45 9.32
CA PHE A 344 7.54 -4.00 10.38
C PHE A 344 8.38 -5.18 9.92
N ASN A 345 9.57 -5.27 10.51
CA ASN A 345 10.44 -6.44 10.48
C ASN A 345 11.03 -6.60 11.89
N ARG A 346 10.42 -7.46 12.70
CA ARG A 346 10.77 -7.61 14.12
C ARG A 346 11.93 -8.58 14.36
N GLY A 347 12.57 -9.09 13.30
CA GLY A 347 13.44 -10.27 13.40
C GLY A 347 12.66 -11.52 13.80
N SER A 348 13.32 -12.69 13.85
CA SER A 348 12.69 -14.00 14.14
C SER A 348 11.55 -14.44 13.20
N GLY A 349 11.46 -13.84 12.01
CA GLY A 349 10.52 -14.22 10.96
C GLY A 349 9.26 -13.35 10.86
N PHE A 350 9.01 -12.40 11.77
CA PHE A 350 7.86 -11.49 11.65
C PHE A 350 8.17 -10.32 10.73
N THR A 351 7.65 -10.38 9.51
CA THR A 351 7.62 -9.28 8.55
C THR A 351 6.19 -9.04 8.08
N GLY A 352 5.86 -7.79 7.78
CA GLY A 352 4.51 -7.41 7.40
C GLY A 352 4.29 -5.92 7.37
N GLY A 353 3.03 -5.56 7.15
CA GLY A 353 2.55 -4.21 7.29
C GLY A 353 1.05 -4.16 7.06
N PHE A 354 0.44 -3.07 7.48
CA PHE A 354 -0.99 -2.85 7.40
C PHE A 354 -1.28 -1.37 7.18
N THR A 355 -2.39 -1.09 6.52
CA THR A 355 -2.94 0.26 6.33
C THR A 355 -4.30 0.36 7.01
N SER A 356 -4.61 1.51 7.58
CA SER A 356 -5.92 1.75 8.20
C SER A 356 -6.35 3.21 8.10
N PRO A 357 -7.65 3.48 7.85
CA PRO A 357 -8.18 4.83 7.95
C PRO A 357 -8.20 5.31 9.39
N GLY A 358 -7.93 6.61 9.59
CA GLY A 358 -8.00 7.19 10.92
C GLY A 358 -9.43 7.22 11.45
N CYS A 359 -9.58 7.00 12.76
CA CYS A 359 -10.88 7.10 13.43
C CYS A 359 -11.38 8.55 13.39
N THR A 360 -12.48 8.78 12.68
CA THR A 360 -13.08 10.12 12.51
C THR A 360 -14.05 10.49 13.63
N ARG A 361 -14.60 9.49 14.33
CA ARG A 361 -15.58 9.69 15.40
C ARG A 361 -15.37 8.68 16.54
N PRO A 362 -14.86 9.12 17.71
CA PRO A 362 -14.78 8.25 18.88
C PRO A 362 -16.18 7.87 19.37
N SER A 363 -16.28 6.73 20.03
CA SER A 363 -17.54 6.12 20.48
C SER A 363 -17.41 5.56 21.90
N VAL A 364 -18.53 5.46 22.60
CA VAL A 364 -18.65 4.74 23.88
C VAL A 364 -18.82 3.23 23.71
N LEU A 365 -19.02 2.78 22.47
CA LEU A 365 -19.16 1.38 22.08
C LEU A 365 -18.28 1.09 20.87
N HIS A 366 -17.53 -0.01 20.94
CA HIS A 366 -16.76 -0.55 19.83
C HIS A 366 -16.92 -2.07 19.79
N TYR A 367 -17.14 -2.62 18.59
CA TYR A 367 -17.27 -4.05 18.35
C TYR A 367 -16.21 -4.51 17.35
N PHE A 368 -15.69 -5.71 17.59
CA PHE A 368 -14.83 -6.45 16.67
C PHE A 368 -15.36 -7.88 16.60
N ALA A 369 -15.72 -8.33 15.41
CA ALA A 369 -16.17 -9.69 15.17
C ALA A 369 -15.02 -10.69 15.29
N GLU A 370 -13.82 -10.33 14.85
CA GLU A 370 -12.67 -11.20 14.75
C GLU A 370 -11.68 -11.00 15.93
N GLY A 371 -10.99 -12.09 16.27
CA GLY A 371 -10.06 -12.15 17.39
C GLY A 371 -9.56 -13.58 17.59
N ALA A 372 -8.26 -13.73 17.81
CA ALA A 372 -7.60 -15.01 18.05
C ALA A 372 -6.48 -14.85 19.08
N ALA A 373 -6.52 -15.69 20.11
CA ALA A 373 -5.44 -15.86 21.09
C ALA A 373 -4.82 -17.27 20.91
N LEU A 374 -4.70 -17.68 19.65
CA LEU A 374 -4.12 -18.93 19.22
C LEU A 374 -2.59 -18.84 19.17
N GLU A 375 -1.93 -20.00 19.08
CA GLU A 375 -0.49 -20.05 18.79
C GLU A 375 -0.20 -19.35 17.45
N GLY A 376 0.90 -18.59 17.38
CA GLY A 376 1.24 -17.79 16.21
C GLY A 376 0.60 -16.40 16.15
N PHE A 377 -0.38 -16.08 17.02
CA PHE A 377 -1.06 -14.77 17.04
C PHE A 377 -0.65 -13.93 18.26
N GLU A 378 -0.31 -12.67 18.02
CA GLU A 378 -0.17 -11.60 19.02
C GLU A 378 -1.18 -10.51 18.72
N GLU A 379 -2.13 -10.27 19.63
CA GLU A 379 -3.15 -9.24 19.46
C GLU A 379 -3.12 -8.23 20.60
N TYR A 380 -3.31 -6.96 20.23
CA TYR A 380 -3.36 -5.83 21.14
C TYR A 380 -4.54 -4.93 20.82
N LEU A 381 -5.21 -4.43 21.85
CA LEU A 381 -6.24 -3.41 21.75
C LEU A 381 -5.69 -2.07 22.22
N SER A 382 -5.67 -1.08 21.33
CA SER A 382 -5.27 0.29 21.63
C SER A 382 -6.50 1.17 21.80
N LEU A 383 -6.64 1.76 22.99
CA LEU A 383 -7.71 2.68 23.35
C LEU A 383 -7.13 4.07 23.54
N PHE A 384 -7.54 5.03 22.71
CA PHE A 384 -7.15 6.42 22.85
C PHE A 384 -8.31 7.25 23.39
N ASN A 385 -8.02 8.03 24.45
CA ASN A 385 -8.97 8.95 25.05
C ASN A 385 -8.73 10.37 24.54
N PRO A 386 -9.57 10.91 23.65
CA PRO A 386 -9.46 12.29 23.18
C PRO A 386 -9.96 13.33 24.20
N ASN A 387 -10.61 12.88 25.29
CA ASN A 387 -11.29 13.75 26.24
C ASN A 387 -10.31 14.39 27.24
N PRO A 388 -10.68 15.53 27.86
CA PRO A 388 -9.87 16.19 28.89
C PRO A 388 -9.90 15.50 30.26
N GLY A 389 -10.80 14.52 30.47
CA GLY A 389 -10.88 13.72 31.70
C GLY A 389 -10.61 12.23 31.42
N ASP A 390 -10.25 11.50 32.47
CA ASP A 390 -10.07 10.05 32.42
C ASP A 390 -11.40 9.36 32.06
N ALA A 391 -11.30 8.24 31.36
CA ALA A 391 -12.44 7.43 30.95
C ALA A 391 -12.32 6.01 31.49
N GLY A 392 -13.36 5.50 32.15
CA GLY A 392 -13.48 4.09 32.48
C GLY A 392 -13.98 3.29 31.28
N ALA A 393 -13.35 2.16 30.99
CA ALA A 393 -13.79 1.23 29.96
C ALA A 393 -13.83 -0.22 30.46
N GLU A 394 -14.79 -0.97 29.96
CA GLU A 394 -14.95 -2.41 30.11
C GLU A 394 -14.70 -3.07 28.76
N VAL A 395 -13.68 -3.92 28.72
CA VAL A 395 -13.26 -4.69 27.54
C VAL A 395 -13.72 -6.12 27.73
N GLU A 396 -14.72 -6.52 26.96
CA GLU A 396 -15.34 -7.83 27.01
C GLU A 396 -14.86 -8.70 25.84
N LEU A 397 -14.26 -9.86 26.14
CA LEU A 397 -13.93 -10.89 25.17
C LEU A 397 -15.00 -11.97 25.22
N VAL A 398 -15.61 -12.26 24.08
CA VAL A 398 -16.69 -13.24 23.94
C VAL A 398 -16.18 -14.44 23.14
N SER A 399 -16.17 -15.63 23.75
CA SER A 399 -15.69 -16.86 23.12
C SER A 399 -16.55 -18.06 23.53
N GLY A 400 -17.02 -18.83 22.54
CA GLY A 400 -17.83 -20.03 22.79
C GLY A 400 -19.09 -19.79 23.63
N GLY A 401 -19.68 -18.59 23.55
CA GLY A 401 -20.84 -18.18 24.36
C GLY A 401 -20.51 -17.78 25.80
N THR A 402 -19.23 -17.84 26.21
CA THR A 402 -18.73 -17.30 27.47
C THR A 402 -18.14 -15.90 27.27
N SER A 403 -18.12 -15.09 28.33
CA SER A 403 -17.50 -13.76 28.29
C SER A 403 -16.52 -13.57 29.44
N ARG A 404 -15.45 -12.79 29.17
CA ARG A 404 -14.51 -12.30 30.18
C ARG A 404 -14.42 -10.80 30.05
N VAL A 405 -14.45 -10.08 31.18
CA VAL A 405 -14.43 -8.63 31.21
C VAL A 405 -13.16 -8.15 31.92
N GLN A 406 -12.42 -7.27 31.26
CA GLN A 406 -11.30 -6.52 31.82
C GLN A 406 -11.70 -5.06 31.98
N LYS A 407 -11.54 -4.50 33.17
CA LYS A 407 -11.72 -3.06 33.39
C LYS A 407 -10.41 -2.32 33.17
N VAL A 408 -10.48 -1.16 32.54
CA VAL A 408 -9.33 -0.31 32.25
C VAL A 408 -9.73 1.16 32.45
N VAL A 409 -8.80 1.96 32.95
CA VAL A 409 -8.93 3.43 32.95
C VAL A 409 -8.02 3.95 31.85
N VAL A 410 -8.58 4.73 30.94
CA VAL A 410 -7.84 5.37 29.84
C VAL A 410 -7.65 6.85 30.23
N PRO A 411 -6.42 7.27 30.59
CA PRO A 411 -6.20 8.62 31.08
C PRO A 411 -6.54 9.69 30.04
N ALA A 412 -6.91 10.88 30.50
CA ALA A 412 -7.19 12.02 29.64
C ALA A 412 -6.09 12.24 28.59
N ARG A 413 -6.48 12.42 27.33
CA ARG A 413 -5.59 12.72 26.20
C ARG A 413 -4.50 11.68 25.91
N ARG A 414 -4.61 10.47 26.48
CA ARG A 414 -3.62 9.41 26.36
C ARG A 414 -4.20 8.12 25.78
N ARG A 415 -3.29 7.23 25.39
CA ARG A 415 -3.58 5.87 25.00
C ARG A 415 -3.33 4.90 26.15
N VAL A 416 -4.07 3.79 26.15
CA VAL A 416 -3.70 2.55 26.83
C VAL A 416 -3.77 1.40 25.82
N THR A 417 -2.76 0.53 25.84
CA THR A 417 -2.72 -0.68 25.01
C THR A 417 -2.81 -1.93 25.88
N LEU A 418 -3.72 -2.85 25.53
CA LEU A 418 -3.96 -4.11 26.24
C LEU A 418 -3.53 -5.30 25.39
N GLY A 419 -2.70 -6.18 25.93
CA GLY A 419 -2.41 -7.48 25.31
C GLY A 419 -3.58 -8.45 25.53
N LEU A 420 -4.15 -8.98 24.44
CA LEU A 420 -5.40 -9.77 24.50
C LEU A 420 -5.16 -11.26 24.75
N LYS A 421 -3.98 -11.78 24.43
CA LYS A 421 -3.65 -13.23 24.54
C LYS A 421 -3.90 -13.81 25.93
N GLY A 422 -3.54 -13.07 26.99
CA GLY A 422 -3.74 -13.51 28.38
C GLY A 422 -5.21 -13.53 28.82
N LEU A 423 -6.09 -12.81 28.11
CA LEU A 423 -7.50 -12.69 28.49
C LEU A 423 -8.33 -13.87 27.99
N ALA A 424 -8.00 -14.44 26.82
CA ALA A 424 -8.72 -15.57 26.20
C ALA A 424 -7.76 -16.65 25.64
N PRO A 425 -6.85 -17.23 26.43
CA PRO A 425 -5.78 -18.09 25.92
C PRO A 425 -6.31 -19.32 25.18
N GLY A 426 -5.78 -19.57 23.98
CA GLY A 426 -6.12 -20.74 23.16
C GLY A 426 -7.50 -20.67 22.52
N ALA A 427 -8.14 -19.50 22.51
CA ALA A 427 -9.49 -19.32 21.99
C ALA A 427 -9.55 -18.27 20.89
N GLU A 428 -10.53 -18.43 20.02
CA GLU A 428 -10.98 -17.37 19.15
C GLU A 428 -12.10 -16.59 19.83
N TYR A 429 -12.17 -15.28 19.62
CA TYR A 429 -13.11 -14.41 20.32
C TYR A 429 -13.64 -13.27 19.43
N SER A 430 -14.70 -12.64 19.91
CA SER A 430 -15.14 -11.31 19.49
C SER A 430 -14.90 -10.34 20.65
N LEU A 431 -14.70 -9.06 20.35
CA LEU A 431 -14.37 -8.04 21.34
C LEU A 431 -15.47 -6.98 21.40
N VAL A 432 -15.85 -6.58 22.61
CA VAL A 432 -16.75 -5.44 22.84
C VAL A 432 -16.14 -4.50 23.87
N VAL A 433 -15.96 -3.24 23.49
CA VAL A 433 -15.50 -2.18 24.40
C VAL A 433 -16.68 -1.29 24.74
N ARG A 434 -16.90 -1.07 26.04
CA ARG A 434 -17.89 -0.12 26.56
C ARG A 434 -17.20 0.89 27.45
N SER A 435 -17.44 2.18 27.26
CA SER A 435 -16.80 3.24 28.06
C SER A 435 -17.79 4.30 28.53
N ASP A 436 -17.44 5.00 29.60
CA ASP A 436 -18.22 6.12 30.15
C ASP A 436 -18.00 7.45 29.41
N ALA A 437 -16.96 7.53 28.57
CA ALA A 437 -16.69 8.63 27.65
C ALA A 437 -16.25 8.11 26.28
N PRO A 438 -16.46 8.86 25.17
CA PRO A 438 -16.10 8.41 23.84
C PRO A 438 -14.59 8.18 23.68
N LEU A 439 -14.21 6.97 23.24
CA LEU A 439 -12.83 6.57 22.95
C LEU A 439 -12.68 6.26 21.46
N ALA A 440 -11.46 6.37 20.95
CA ALA A 440 -11.09 5.72 19.69
C ALA A 440 -10.43 4.37 20.01
N ALA A 441 -10.80 3.32 19.28
CA ALA A 441 -10.34 1.97 19.53
C ALA A 441 -9.85 1.31 18.24
N GLU A 442 -8.68 0.69 18.30
CA GLU A 442 -8.12 -0.11 17.21
C GLU A 442 -7.56 -1.42 17.76
N ARG A 443 -7.73 -2.49 17.01
CA ARG A 443 -7.17 -3.81 17.32
C ARG A 443 -6.06 -4.10 16.32
N SER A 444 -4.84 -4.21 16.82
CA SER A 444 -3.70 -4.68 16.04
C SER A 444 -3.49 -6.18 16.22
N ARG A 445 -3.07 -6.84 15.16
CA ARG A 445 -2.69 -8.25 15.15
C ARG A 445 -1.36 -8.40 14.43
N TYR A 446 -0.48 -9.22 14.99
CA TYR A 446 0.70 -9.75 14.32
C TYR A 446 0.59 -11.27 14.33
N PHE A 447 0.84 -11.93 13.20
CA PHE A 447 0.57 -13.35 13.07
C PHE A 447 1.66 -14.11 12.32
N VAL A 448 1.78 -15.40 12.66
CA VAL A 448 2.37 -16.46 11.84
C VAL A 448 1.26 -17.49 11.57
N PHE A 449 0.62 -17.36 10.42
CA PHE A 449 -0.40 -18.28 9.96
C PHE A 449 0.23 -19.51 9.29
N ASP A 450 -0.29 -20.69 9.63
CA ASP A 450 0.20 -22.00 9.15
C ASP A 450 1.74 -22.15 9.22
N LYS A 451 2.34 -21.60 10.28
CA LYS A 451 3.80 -21.63 10.57
C LYS A 451 4.70 -20.95 9.53
N LEU A 452 4.16 -20.39 8.46
CA LEU A 452 4.92 -19.96 7.28
C LEU A 452 4.52 -18.57 6.78
N VAL A 453 3.27 -18.15 6.98
CA VAL A 453 2.77 -16.86 6.48
C VAL A 453 2.81 -15.85 7.61
N THR A 454 3.67 -14.84 7.49
CA THR A 454 3.77 -13.77 8.47
C THR A 454 3.08 -12.52 7.98
N GLY A 455 2.53 -11.74 8.90
CA GLY A 455 1.89 -10.48 8.55
C GLY A 455 1.31 -9.80 9.78
N GLY A 456 0.54 -8.77 9.53
CA GLY A 456 -0.19 -8.06 10.56
C GLY A 456 -1.35 -7.31 9.98
N SER A 457 -2.29 -6.94 10.85
CA SER A 457 -3.46 -6.15 10.50
C SER A 457 -3.74 -5.15 11.60
N VAL A 458 -4.44 -4.07 11.24
CA VAL A 458 -5.07 -3.22 12.24
C VAL A 458 -6.49 -2.90 11.79
N THR A 459 -7.43 -3.04 12.71
CA THR A 459 -8.85 -2.82 12.44
C THR A 459 -9.40 -1.80 13.42
N ALA A 460 -10.16 -0.83 12.92
CA ALA A 460 -10.90 0.10 13.76
C ALA A 460 -12.13 -0.57 14.37
N GLY A 461 -12.50 -0.17 15.58
CA GLY A 461 -13.69 -0.67 16.25
C GLY A 461 -14.97 -0.15 15.61
N GLU A 462 -15.90 -1.06 15.31
CA GLU A 462 -17.20 -0.70 14.75
C GLU A 462 -18.12 -0.16 15.83
N ALA A 463 -18.64 1.05 15.65
CA ALA A 463 -19.54 1.66 16.64
C ALA A 463 -20.99 1.13 16.53
N LEU A 464 -21.37 0.62 15.36
CA LEU A 464 -22.74 0.27 15.03
C LEU A 464 -22.78 -1.11 14.33
N PRO A 465 -23.24 -2.16 15.02
CA PRO A 465 -23.65 -3.40 14.38
C PRO A 465 -24.76 -3.13 13.35
N ARG A 466 -24.78 -3.89 12.25
CA ARG A 466 -25.68 -3.68 11.11
C ARG A 466 -26.29 -4.98 10.60
N PRO A 467 -27.49 -4.94 10.00
CA PRO A 467 -28.09 -6.12 9.39
C PRO A 467 -27.40 -6.51 8.08
N GLU A 468 -26.64 -5.61 7.46
CA GLU A 468 -26.01 -5.82 6.16
C GLU A 468 -24.54 -5.36 6.16
N TRP A 469 -23.67 -6.13 5.50
CA TRP A 469 -22.24 -5.86 5.33
C TRP A 469 -21.78 -6.28 3.94
N PHE A 470 -20.82 -5.55 3.37
CA PHE A 470 -20.25 -5.75 2.05
C PHE A 470 -18.73 -5.87 2.09
N PHE A 471 -18.19 -6.72 1.22
CA PHE A 471 -16.76 -7.01 1.07
C PHE A 471 -16.45 -7.16 -0.42
N ALA A 472 -15.70 -6.21 -0.99
CA ALA A 472 -15.45 -6.16 -2.43
C ALA A 472 -14.28 -7.09 -2.85
N GLU A 473 -13.24 -7.22 -2.02
CA GLU A 473 -12.11 -8.13 -2.27
C GLU A 473 -12.42 -9.57 -1.82
N GLY A 474 -11.88 -10.54 -2.57
CA GLY A 474 -12.10 -11.96 -2.31
C GLY A 474 -11.62 -12.81 -3.48
N THR A 475 -10.91 -13.89 -3.18
CA THR A 475 -10.41 -14.82 -4.19
C THR A 475 -10.26 -16.25 -3.65
N THR A 476 -10.51 -17.25 -4.49
CA THR A 476 -10.24 -18.68 -4.25
C THR A 476 -9.03 -19.17 -5.04
N ARG A 477 -8.17 -18.25 -5.52
CA ARG A 477 -6.90 -18.58 -6.15
C ARG A 477 -6.03 -19.43 -5.20
N GLU A 478 -5.25 -20.33 -5.80
CA GLU A 478 -4.27 -21.11 -5.06
C GLU A 478 -3.32 -20.18 -4.29
N GLY A 479 -3.02 -20.54 -3.04
CA GLY A 479 -2.16 -19.74 -2.18
C GLY A 479 -2.88 -18.67 -1.36
N PHE A 480 -4.18 -18.44 -1.56
CA PHE A 480 -4.99 -17.54 -0.71
C PHE A 480 -5.89 -18.34 0.24
N ASN A 481 -6.05 -17.83 1.46
CA ASN A 481 -7.00 -18.33 2.43
C ASN A 481 -7.85 -17.21 3.00
N THR A 482 -9.16 -17.21 2.71
CA THR A 482 -10.09 -16.16 3.12
C THR A 482 -11.10 -16.67 4.15
N PHE A 483 -11.18 -15.97 5.28
CA PHE A 483 -12.12 -16.26 6.36
C PHE A 483 -13.02 -15.06 6.66
N LEU A 484 -14.27 -15.34 7.00
CA LEU A 484 -15.26 -14.35 7.41
C LEU A 484 -15.73 -14.64 8.84
N ALA A 485 -15.49 -13.71 9.75
CA ALA A 485 -16.00 -13.76 11.11
C ALA A 485 -17.28 -12.93 11.23
N VAL A 486 -18.37 -13.55 11.69
CA VAL A 486 -19.65 -12.87 11.95
C VAL A 486 -20.00 -13.01 13.43
N TYR A 487 -20.18 -11.88 14.11
CA TYR A 487 -20.52 -11.80 15.53
C TYR A 487 -21.93 -11.26 15.72
N ASN A 488 -22.73 -11.94 16.53
CA ASN A 488 -24.04 -11.48 16.97
C ASN A 488 -23.94 -10.86 18.37
N PRO A 489 -23.94 -9.52 18.49
CA PRO A 489 -23.93 -8.83 19.78
C PRO A 489 -25.30 -8.83 20.48
N CYS A 490 -26.38 -9.25 19.81
CA CYS A 490 -27.73 -9.21 20.35
C CYS A 490 -27.96 -10.28 21.44
N LEU A 491 -29.00 -10.04 22.24
CA LEU A 491 -29.47 -10.99 23.27
C LEU A 491 -30.34 -12.12 22.72
N GLU A 492 -30.67 -12.06 21.43
CA GLU A 492 -31.46 -13.05 20.72
C GLU A 492 -30.66 -13.65 19.56
N SER A 493 -30.96 -14.90 19.21
CA SER A 493 -30.41 -15.56 18.03
C SER A 493 -30.95 -14.91 16.75
N THR A 494 -30.12 -14.80 15.71
CA THR A 494 -30.51 -14.21 14.42
C THR A 494 -30.14 -15.14 13.27
N TRP A 495 -30.94 -15.11 12.20
CA TRP A 495 -30.54 -15.76 10.95
C TRP A 495 -29.54 -14.87 10.22
N VAL A 496 -28.45 -15.47 9.76
CA VAL A 496 -27.44 -14.86 8.91
C VAL A 496 -27.41 -15.58 7.57
N VAL A 497 -27.29 -14.81 6.49
CA VAL A 497 -27.09 -15.27 5.13
C VAL A 497 -25.79 -14.64 4.62
N VAL A 498 -24.86 -15.47 4.17
CA VAL A 498 -23.61 -15.05 3.54
C VAL A 498 -23.70 -15.43 2.07
N HIS A 499 -23.65 -14.44 1.19
CA HIS A 499 -23.77 -14.60 -0.25
C HIS A 499 -22.48 -14.15 -0.93
N ALA A 500 -21.78 -15.09 -1.56
CA ALA A 500 -20.59 -14.84 -2.36
C ALA A 500 -20.95 -14.87 -3.85
N ARG A 501 -20.45 -13.90 -4.64
CA ARG A 501 -20.72 -13.78 -6.08
C ARG A 501 -19.45 -13.53 -6.87
N CYS A 502 -19.29 -14.22 -7.99
CA CYS A 502 -18.20 -14.07 -8.93
C CYS A 502 -18.65 -13.29 -10.18
N ALA A 503 -17.70 -12.64 -10.85
CA ALA A 503 -17.97 -11.89 -12.09
C ALA A 503 -18.44 -12.79 -13.26
N ASP A 504 -18.10 -14.09 -13.24
CA ASP A 504 -18.51 -15.08 -14.24
C ASP A 504 -19.91 -15.67 -13.99
N GLY A 505 -20.62 -15.17 -12.97
CA GLY A 505 -21.96 -15.61 -12.59
C GLY A 505 -22.00 -16.77 -11.60
N ASN A 506 -20.85 -17.34 -11.20
CA ASN A 506 -20.83 -18.30 -10.09
C ASN A 506 -21.26 -17.63 -8.79
N THR A 507 -22.10 -18.30 -8.03
CA THR A 507 -22.60 -17.80 -6.73
C THR A 507 -22.63 -18.92 -5.71
N ALA A 508 -22.48 -18.54 -4.44
CA ALA A 508 -22.60 -19.45 -3.31
C ALA A 508 -23.33 -18.74 -2.16
N GLU A 509 -24.24 -19.44 -1.51
CA GLU A 509 -24.98 -18.93 -0.35
C GLU A 509 -24.85 -19.90 0.82
N GLU A 510 -24.54 -19.36 1.99
CA GLU A 510 -24.63 -20.09 3.25
C GLU A 510 -25.60 -19.38 4.20
N ARG A 511 -26.57 -20.15 4.73
CA ARG A 511 -27.54 -19.66 5.70
C ARG A 511 -27.43 -20.43 7.01
N PHE A 512 -27.37 -19.71 8.12
CA PHE A 512 -27.27 -20.33 9.45
C PHE A 512 -27.91 -19.48 10.54
N LEU A 513 -28.32 -20.15 11.62
CA LEU A 513 -28.76 -19.50 12.84
C LEU A 513 -27.51 -19.16 13.67
N LEU A 514 -27.33 -17.88 14.00
CA LEU A 514 -26.25 -17.39 14.84
C LEU A 514 -26.80 -17.07 16.25
N PRO A 515 -26.48 -17.88 17.28
CA PRO A 515 -26.98 -17.65 18.63
C PRO A 515 -26.62 -16.29 19.22
N ALA A 516 -27.41 -15.84 20.20
CA ALA A 516 -27.15 -14.62 20.96
C ALA A 516 -25.74 -14.60 21.56
N ARG A 517 -25.03 -13.47 21.43
CA ARG A 517 -23.67 -13.27 21.98
C ARG A 517 -22.69 -14.37 21.57
N THR A 518 -22.76 -14.82 20.33
CA THR A 518 -21.81 -15.79 19.76
C THR A 518 -21.25 -15.32 18.42
N ARG A 519 -20.14 -15.94 18.02
CA ARG A 519 -19.47 -15.74 16.74
C ARG A 519 -19.52 -17.02 15.93
N ARG A 520 -19.53 -16.89 14.60
CA ARG A 520 -19.16 -17.96 13.67
C ARG A 520 -18.09 -17.47 12.69
N THR A 521 -17.13 -18.34 12.38
CA THR A 521 -16.13 -18.09 11.32
C THR A 521 -16.36 -19.07 10.18
N LEU A 522 -16.36 -18.56 8.95
CA LEU A 522 -16.54 -19.32 7.73
C LEU A 522 -15.25 -19.27 6.89
N SER A 523 -14.93 -20.37 6.22
CA SER A 523 -13.89 -20.41 5.18
C SER A 523 -14.56 -20.13 3.84
N LEU A 524 -14.29 -18.97 3.24
CA LEU A 524 -14.91 -18.58 1.97
C LEU A 524 -14.34 -19.39 0.79
N ASP A 525 -13.10 -19.86 0.90
CA ASP A 525 -12.43 -20.68 -0.13
C ASP A 525 -13.20 -21.96 -0.48
N THR A 526 -13.96 -22.50 0.48
CA THR A 526 -14.72 -23.74 0.29
C THR A 526 -16.12 -23.51 -0.27
N MET A 527 -16.57 -22.24 -0.35
CA MET A 527 -17.91 -21.90 -0.84
C MET A 527 -17.97 -21.88 -2.37
N LEU A 528 -16.86 -21.57 -3.05
CA LEU A 528 -16.80 -21.33 -4.49
C LEU A 528 -15.76 -22.26 -5.16
N PRO A 529 -15.85 -22.49 -6.48
CA PRO A 529 -14.80 -23.20 -7.22
C PRO A 529 -13.42 -22.53 -7.06
N PRO A 530 -12.31 -23.27 -7.20
CA PRO A 530 -10.96 -22.69 -7.17
C PRO A 530 -10.71 -21.69 -8.30
N GLY A 531 -9.84 -20.70 -8.06
CA GLY A 531 -9.39 -19.73 -9.07
C GLY A 531 -10.36 -18.59 -9.37
N MET A 532 -11.36 -18.36 -8.51
CA MET A 532 -12.41 -17.37 -8.70
C MET A 532 -12.15 -16.10 -7.90
N ASP A 533 -12.44 -14.95 -8.50
CA ASP A 533 -12.51 -13.68 -7.79
C ASP A 533 -13.97 -13.36 -7.45
N PHE A 534 -14.26 -13.10 -6.16
CA PHE A 534 -15.62 -12.92 -5.66
C PHE A 534 -15.79 -11.68 -4.78
N VAL A 535 -17.03 -11.25 -4.62
CA VAL A 535 -17.51 -10.30 -3.59
C VAL A 535 -18.32 -11.07 -2.55
N THR A 536 -18.39 -10.56 -1.31
CA THR A 536 -19.19 -11.18 -0.25
C THR A 536 -20.16 -10.18 0.36
N GLN A 537 -21.42 -10.60 0.51
CA GLN A 537 -22.45 -9.85 1.22
C GLN A 537 -22.96 -10.66 2.41
N VAL A 538 -23.03 -10.04 3.58
CA VAL A 538 -23.64 -10.62 4.78
C VAL A 538 -24.96 -9.93 5.04
N ARG A 539 -26.04 -10.69 5.22
CA ARG A 539 -27.37 -10.19 5.61
C ARG A 539 -27.86 -10.91 6.85
N SER A 540 -28.58 -10.20 7.70
CA SER A 540 -29.11 -10.73 8.95
C SER A 540 -30.40 -10.02 9.38
N LEU A 541 -31.20 -10.69 10.21
CA LEU A 541 -32.47 -10.13 10.71
C LEU A 541 -32.24 -9.13 11.85
N LEU A 542 -31.33 -9.45 12.76
CA LEU A 542 -30.84 -8.57 13.82
C LEU A 542 -29.43 -8.08 13.49
N PRO A 543 -29.03 -6.86 13.92
CA PRO A 543 -27.71 -6.32 13.64
C PRO A 543 -26.55 -7.20 14.12
N VAL A 544 -25.62 -7.50 13.21
CA VAL A 544 -24.36 -8.25 13.46
C VAL A 544 -23.14 -7.38 13.16
N VAL A 545 -21.96 -7.89 13.46
CA VAL A 545 -20.67 -7.30 13.05
C VAL A 545 -19.93 -8.33 12.21
N ALA A 546 -19.29 -7.90 11.12
CA ALA A 546 -18.55 -8.77 10.22
C ALA A 546 -17.16 -8.21 9.91
N GLU A 547 -16.15 -9.07 10.02
CA GLU A 547 -14.76 -8.80 9.63
C GLU A 547 -14.27 -9.94 8.72
N ARG A 548 -13.46 -9.58 7.71
CA ARG A 548 -12.82 -10.52 6.81
C ARG A 548 -11.33 -10.53 7.10
N SER A 549 -10.75 -11.71 7.23
CA SER A 549 -9.31 -11.92 7.22
C SER A 549 -8.90 -12.73 6.01
N PHE A 550 -7.73 -12.44 5.44
CA PHE A 550 -7.13 -13.31 4.44
C PHE A 550 -5.64 -13.47 4.68
N TYR A 551 -5.12 -14.61 4.24
CA TYR A 551 -3.70 -14.97 4.30
C TYR A 551 -3.27 -15.42 2.92
N PHE A 552 -2.05 -15.11 2.49
CA PHE A 552 -1.60 -15.49 1.16
C PHE A 552 -0.12 -15.85 1.08
N ARG A 553 0.19 -16.69 0.10
CA ARG A 553 1.54 -17.01 -0.38
C ARG A 553 1.49 -17.11 -1.90
N GLU A 554 2.04 -16.11 -2.58
CA GLU A 554 2.08 -16.06 -4.05
C GLU A 554 3.35 -15.35 -4.51
N ASN A 555 4.03 -15.90 -5.54
CA ASN A 555 5.20 -15.28 -6.18
C ASN A 555 6.30 -14.77 -5.21
N ASN A 556 6.61 -15.56 -4.17
CA ASN A 556 7.55 -15.22 -3.06
C ASN A 556 7.06 -14.15 -2.07
N VAL A 557 5.90 -13.53 -2.28
CA VAL A 557 5.26 -12.66 -1.30
C VAL A 557 4.40 -13.50 -0.37
N ILE A 558 4.56 -13.26 0.93
CA ILE A 558 3.71 -13.82 1.97
C ILE A 558 3.10 -12.67 2.75
N GLY A 559 1.87 -12.84 3.21
CA GLY A 559 1.20 -11.80 3.98
C GLY A 559 -0.23 -12.16 4.33
N GLY A 560 -0.94 -11.17 4.83
CA GLY A 560 -2.35 -11.24 5.11
C GLY A 560 -2.80 -9.97 5.80
N ASP A 561 -4.10 -9.76 5.84
CA ASP A 561 -4.70 -8.63 6.52
C ASP A 561 -6.08 -9.00 7.08
N GLY A 562 -6.62 -8.12 7.91
CA GLY A 562 -7.98 -8.21 8.45
C GLY A 562 -8.65 -6.84 8.39
N SER A 563 -9.86 -6.78 7.82
CA SER A 563 -10.63 -5.55 7.68
C SER A 563 -12.11 -5.74 8.01
N PRO A 564 -12.76 -4.68 8.52
CA PRO A 564 -14.21 -4.69 8.71
C PRO A 564 -14.88 -4.59 7.34
N GLY A 565 -16.08 -5.18 7.23
CA GLY A 565 -16.91 -4.94 6.06
C GLY A 565 -17.42 -3.50 6.03
N THR A 566 -17.90 -3.05 4.88
CA THR A 566 -18.64 -1.79 4.83
C THR A 566 -20.12 -2.03 5.09
N GLY A 567 -20.76 -1.17 5.87
CA GLY A 567 -22.19 -1.28 6.19
C GLY A 567 -23.14 -0.93 5.05
N GLU A 568 -22.71 -0.15 4.05
CA GLU A 568 -23.54 0.26 2.91
C GLU A 568 -22.69 0.70 1.71
N PRO A 569 -23.16 0.55 0.46
CA PRO A 569 -22.52 1.16 -0.70
C PRO A 569 -22.55 2.69 -0.62
N ALA A 570 -21.52 3.35 -1.14
CA ALA A 570 -21.42 4.81 -1.12
C ALA A 570 -21.13 5.39 -2.51
N GLU A 571 -21.64 6.60 -2.75
CA GLU A 571 -21.42 7.35 -4.00
C GLU A 571 -19.97 7.83 -4.14
N ARG A 572 -19.26 7.99 -3.03
CA ARG A 572 -17.86 8.45 -3.00
C ARG A 572 -17.00 7.57 -2.11
N TRP A 573 -15.77 7.35 -2.54
CA TRP A 573 -14.73 6.68 -1.77
C TRP A 573 -13.40 7.37 -1.94
N TYR A 574 -12.60 7.39 -0.88
CA TYR A 574 -11.29 8.02 -0.86
C TYR A 574 -10.24 7.09 -0.27
N PHE A 575 -9.07 7.10 -0.88
CA PHE A 575 -7.88 6.35 -0.47
C PHE A 575 -6.72 7.35 -0.42
N ALA A 576 -6.15 7.57 0.77
CA ALA A 576 -4.98 8.42 0.93
C ALA A 576 -3.70 7.66 0.60
N GLU A 577 -3.55 6.44 1.09
CA GLU A 577 -2.46 5.51 0.79
C GLU A 577 -2.60 4.90 -0.61
N GLY A 578 -1.46 4.51 -1.17
CA GLY A 578 -1.32 3.95 -2.51
C GLY A 578 0.10 4.15 -3.03
N CYS A 579 0.64 3.13 -3.70
CA CYS A 579 2.04 3.07 -4.10
C CYS A 579 2.23 2.10 -5.27
N THR A 580 2.86 2.58 -6.35
CA THR A 580 3.31 1.77 -7.48
C THR A 580 4.83 1.71 -7.58
N GLN A 581 5.55 2.05 -6.48
CA GLN A 581 7.01 1.90 -6.39
C GLN A 581 7.47 0.46 -6.53
N ASP A 582 8.75 0.27 -6.83
CA ASP A 582 9.32 -1.07 -6.91
C ASP A 582 9.07 -1.84 -5.62
N GLY A 583 8.69 -3.11 -5.77
CA GLY A 583 8.26 -3.92 -4.64
C GLY A 583 6.83 -3.69 -4.17
N PHE A 584 6.03 -2.80 -4.77
CA PHE A 584 4.61 -2.61 -4.45
C PHE A 584 3.70 -3.01 -5.62
N SER A 585 2.56 -3.61 -5.31
CA SER A 585 1.51 -3.96 -6.26
C SER A 585 0.15 -3.57 -5.68
N GLU A 586 -0.42 -2.50 -6.22
CA GLU A 586 -1.68 -1.93 -5.76
C GLU A 586 -2.83 -2.24 -6.73
N TRP A 587 -3.97 -2.60 -6.15
CA TRP A 587 -5.19 -2.92 -6.86
C TRP A 587 -6.39 -2.18 -6.25
N LEU A 588 -7.18 -1.53 -7.08
CA LEU A 588 -8.47 -0.97 -6.70
C LEU A 588 -9.56 -1.99 -7.03
N VAL A 589 -10.41 -2.32 -6.06
CA VAL A 589 -11.50 -3.29 -6.20
C VAL A 589 -12.83 -2.58 -6.03
N LEU A 590 -13.68 -2.68 -7.06
CA LEU A 590 -14.96 -2.00 -7.13
C LEU A 590 -16.08 -3.03 -7.29
N GLU A 591 -16.98 -3.11 -6.32
CA GLU A 591 -18.21 -3.92 -6.37
C GLU A 591 -19.41 -3.05 -6.75
N ASN A 592 -20.20 -3.55 -7.70
CA ASN A 592 -21.53 -3.05 -8.01
C ASN A 592 -22.57 -3.99 -7.38
N PRO A 593 -23.26 -3.58 -6.30
CA PRO A 593 -24.24 -4.43 -5.64
C PRO A 593 -25.62 -4.43 -6.33
N TRP A 594 -25.80 -3.69 -7.43
CA TRP A 594 -27.11 -3.50 -8.06
C TRP A 594 -27.32 -4.36 -9.29
N LYS A 595 -28.59 -4.60 -9.61
CA LYS A 595 -29.04 -5.42 -10.76
C LYS A 595 -28.88 -4.78 -12.14
N HIS A 596 -28.23 -3.62 -12.21
CA HIS A 596 -27.92 -2.93 -13.45
C HIS A 596 -26.44 -2.59 -13.47
N GLU A 597 -25.88 -2.56 -14.67
CA GLU A 597 -24.51 -2.12 -14.91
C GLU A 597 -24.36 -0.63 -14.54
N GLN A 598 -23.18 -0.25 -14.06
CA GLN A 598 -22.87 1.12 -13.68
C GLN A 598 -21.52 1.57 -14.21
N GLU A 599 -21.46 2.82 -14.67
CA GLU A 599 -20.19 3.51 -14.91
C GLU A 599 -19.74 4.22 -13.62
N VAL A 600 -18.48 4.07 -13.26
CA VAL A 600 -17.83 4.64 -12.08
C VAL A 600 -16.62 5.45 -12.52
N GLY A 601 -16.54 6.70 -12.09
CA GLY A 601 -15.36 7.53 -12.30
C GLY A 601 -14.33 7.29 -11.20
N VAL A 602 -13.06 7.15 -11.58
CA VAL A 602 -11.94 7.10 -10.63
C VAL A 602 -10.93 8.17 -11.01
N SER A 603 -10.55 8.99 -10.02
CA SER A 603 -9.49 9.98 -10.12
C SER A 603 -8.27 9.46 -9.36
N TYR A 604 -7.13 9.35 -10.05
CA TYR A 604 -5.85 9.01 -9.47
C TYR A 604 -4.99 10.26 -9.31
N TYR A 605 -4.51 10.52 -8.09
CA TYR A 605 -3.71 11.68 -7.75
C TYR A 605 -2.27 11.24 -7.50
N THR A 606 -1.35 11.76 -8.30
CA THR A 606 0.09 11.48 -8.18
C THR A 606 0.87 12.79 -8.07
N GLU A 607 2.17 12.70 -7.79
CA GLU A 607 3.08 13.83 -7.86
C GLU A 607 3.13 14.47 -9.26
N ASN A 608 2.79 13.72 -10.31
CA ASN A 608 2.76 14.17 -11.69
C ASN A 608 1.43 14.81 -12.13
N GLY A 609 0.41 14.81 -11.27
CA GLY A 609 -0.92 15.34 -11.58
C GLY A 609 -2.03 14.31 -11.38
N THR A 610 -3.21 14.67 -11.88
CA THR A 610 -4.44 13.89 -11.75
C THR A 610 -4.77 13.19 -13.06
N LEU A 611 -5.11 11.90 -13.00
CA LEU A 611 -5.62 11.10 -14.10
C LEU A 611 -7.03 10.64 -13.78
N GLU A 612 -7.99 10.86 -14.68
CA GLU A 612 -9.38 10.43 -14.52
C GLU A 612 -9.70 9.29 -15.49
N LYS A 613 -10.35 8.23 -15.00
CA LYS A 613 -10.73 7.05 -15.78
C LYS A 613 -12.14 6.58 -15.42
N PRO A 614 -13.01 6.33 -16.43
CA PRO A 614 -14.27 5.63 -16.20
C PRO A 614 -14.05 4.11 -16.22
N TYR A 615 -14.79 3.40 -15.37
CA TYR A 615 -14.87 1.95 -15.34
C TYR A 615 -16.33 1.50 -15.38
N LEU A 616 -16.61 0.53 -16.25
CA LEU A 616 -17.92 -0.08 -16.34
C LEU A 616 -17.95 -1.34 -15.47
N ILE A 617 -18.80 -1.35 -14.45
CA ILE A 617 -18.93 -2.45 -13.51
C ILE A 617 -20.23 -3.21 -13.79
N PRO A 618 -20.16 -4.52 -14.12
CA PRO A 618 -21.35 -5.30 -14.44
C PRO A 618 -22.33 -5.36 -13.26
N ALA A 619 -23.61 -5.59 -13.57
CA ALA A 619 -24.65 -5.80 -12.58
C ALA A 619 -24.28 -6.91 -11.57
N GLU A 620 -24.43 -6.65 -10.29
CA GLU A 620 -24.14 -7.56 -9.17
C GLU A 620 -22.71 -8.15 -9.19
N GLY A 621 -21.78 -7.50 -9.92
CA GLY A 621 -20.42 -7.96 -10.15
C GLY A 621 -19.35 -7.01 -9.62
N LYS A 622 -18.10 -7.24 -10.04
CA LYS A 622 -16.95 -6.42 -9.64
C LYS A 622 -15.96 -6.17 -10.77
N VAL A 623 -15.14 -5.14 -10.58
CA VAL A 623 -13.95 -4.83 -11.39
C VAL A 623 -12.76 -4.73 -10.45
N VAL A 624 -11.62 -5.28 -10.88
CA VAL A 624 -10.32 -5.16 -10.20
C VAL A 624 -9.38 -4.42 -11.15
N VAL A 625 -8.83 -3.29 -10.71
CA VAL A 625 -7.98 -2.42 -11.51
C VAL A 625 -6.54 -2.52 -11.01
N ASP A 626 -5.59 -2.83 -11.89
CA ASP A 626 -4.16 -2.67 -11.63
C ASP A 626 -3.81 -1.19 -11.68
N VAL A 627 -3.54 -0.59 -10.52
CA VAL A 627 -3.27 0.85 -10.43
C VAL A 627 -2.00 1.23 -11.20
N SER A 628 -1.00 0.35 -11.25
CA SER A 628 0.25 0.61 -11.98
C SER A 628 0.05 0.67 -13.49
N SER A 629 -0.94 -0.06 -14.03
CA SER A 629 -1.31 0.00 -15.44
C SER A 629 -1.96 1.33 -15.84
N GLU A 630 -2.51 2.07 -14.86
CA GLU A 630 -3.19 3.34 -15.09
C GLU A 630 -2.25 4.54 -14.94
N VAL A 631 -1.51 4.61 -13.82
CA VAL A 631 -0.67 5.78 -13.49
C VAL A 631 0.82 5.57 -13.78
N GLY A 632 1.19 4.37 -14.22
CA GLY A 632 2.57 3.93 -14.37
C GLY A 632 3.21 3.51 -13.05
N HIS A 633 4.47 3.08 -13.15
CA HIS A 633 5.27 2.62 -12.02
C HIS A 633 5.98 3.78 -11.31
N CYS A 634 6.48 3.49 -10.11
CA CYS A 634 7.27 4.42 -9.30
C CYS A 634 6.52 5.68 -8.88
N ARG A 635 5.25 5.54 -8.49
CA ARG A 635 4.36 6.62 -8.03
C ARG A 635 3.89 6.45 -6.60
N GLU A 636 3.65 7.58 -5.96
CA GLU A 636 2.73 7.69 -4.83
C GLU A 636 1.33 7.99 -5.36
N VAL A 637 0.30 7.28 -4.86
CA VAL A 637 -1.06 7.38 -5.41
C VAL A 637 -2.09 7.60 -4.31
N SER A 638 -2.96 8.58 -4.49
CA SER A 638 -4.25 8.66 -3.80
C SER A 638 -5.37 8.48 -4.81
N MET A 639 -6.53 7.98 -4.39
CA MET A 639 -7.66 7.74 -5.28
C MET A 639 -8.95 8.34 -4.73
N GLU A 640 -9.77 8.88 -5.64
CA GLU A 640 -11.18 9.19 -5.40
C GLU A 640 -12.03 8.36 -6.36
N VAL A 641 -13.05 7.69 -5.86
CA VAL A 641 -14.04 6.95 -6.64
C VAL A 641 -15.37 7.68 -6.55
N ILE A 642 -16.04 7.88 -7.68
CA ILE A 642 -17.35 8.55 -7.77
C ILE A 642 -18.30 7.67 -8.58
N SER A 643 -19.49 7.42 -8.03
CA SER A 643 -20.57 6.67 -8.69
C SER A 643 -21.91 7.35 -8.50
N SER A 644 -22.89 7.03 -9.35
CA SER A 644 -24.22 7.65 -9.33
C SER A 644 -25.22 6.97 -8.39
N CYS A 645 -25.14 5.66 -8.20
CA CYS A 645 -26.05 4.91 -7.31
C CYS A 645 -25.34 4.25 -6.12
N GLY A 646 -24.06 4.54 -5.92
CA GLY A 646 -23.23 3.94 -4.88
C GLY A 646 -22.60 2.60 -5.29
N VAL A 647 -21.36 2.40 -4.87
CA VAL A 647 -20.56 1.17 -5.02
C VAL A 647 -19.87 0.83 -3.72
N VAL A 648 -19.23 -0.33 -3.64
CA VAL A 648 -18.31 -0.67 -2.55
C VAL A 648 -16.90 -0.67 -3.12
N ALA A 649 -15.99 0.09 -2.49
CA ALA A 649 -14.61 0.20 -2.95
C ALA A 649 -13.63 -0.23 -1.87
N GLU A 650 -12.72 -1.12 -2.23
CA GLU A 650 -11.59 -1.55 -1.40
C GLU A 650 -10.28 -1.39 -2.17
N ARG A 651 -9.18 -1.24 -1.44
CA ARG A 651 -7.83 -1.22 -2.01
C ARG A 651 -7.03 -2.36 -1.44
N SER A 652 -6.38 -3.13 -2.30
CA SER A 652 -5.44 -4.19 -1.92
C SER A 652 -4.04 -3.80 -2.37
N ILE A 653 -3.11 -3.71 -1.43
CA ILE A 653 -1.68 -3.47 -1.70
C ILE A 653 -0.91 -4.70 -1.24
N TYR A 654 -0.07 -5.24 -2.12
CA TYR A 654 0.90 -6.28 -1.82
C TYR A 654 2.29 -5.68 -1.92
N PHE A 655 3.20 -6.08 -1.03
CA PHE A 655 4.55 -5.54 -1.05
C PHE A 655 5.63 -6.56 -0.72
N GLU A 656 6.75 -6.42 -1.40
CA GLU A 656 8.07 -6.95 -1.12
C GLU A 656 9.05 -5.78 -1.34
N ALA A 657 9.28 -4.97 -0.30
CA ALA A 657 10.06 -3.73 -0.43
C ALA A 657 11.13 -3.62 0.66
N ASP A 658 12.30 -3.09 0.31
CA ASP A 658 13.25 -2.65 1.33
C ASP A 658 12.82 -1.29 1.88
N LEU A 659 12.43 -1.29 3.15
CA LEU A 659 11.96 -0.09 3.85
C LEU A 659 12.97 0.42 4.88
N GLY A 660 14.17 -0.17 4.94
CA GLY A 660 15.25 0.27 5.84
C GLY A 660 14.92 0.14 7.34
N LEU A 661 14.16 -0.91 7.72
CA LEU A 661 13.63 -1.13 9.08
C LEU A 661 14.63 -1.64 10.13
#